data_AF-A0A1Y2EM24-F1
#
_entry.id   AF-A0A1Y2EM24-F1
#
_cell.length_a   1.000
_cell.length_b   1.000
_cell.length_c   1.000
_cell.angle_alpha   90.00
_cell.angle_beta   90.00
_cell.angle_gamma   90.00
#
_symmetry.space_group_name_H-M   'P 1'
#
loop_
_entity.id
_entity.type
_entity.pdbx_description
1 polymer ?
#
loop_
_entity_poly.entity_id
_entity_poly.type
_entity_poly.pdbx_seq_one_letter_code
_entity_poly.pdbx_strand_id
1 'polypeptide(L)'
;MRFDLLSLTALGAAAATSASYAPSYVACPKDGSAHLRSAGTPAEGNQALNPAEAAYVAKRQVKASAAFKKWLKHNDLTSKVYSGNLDKVKEDNLPTIALGVSGGGTRAALYGAGVLNALDGRNYTSVQKGTGGLLQATTYISGLSGGSWLLSSFIFNDMPEIYPMVLGDGTNSSALGWELEKDLFAPGTTDEASAYLATLFTDVATKKAAGDFNVTLTDIWARALSYHFLPGTNSDNFFDATADHASSLSFSSATKLKSWRDHSLPFPIILADAYSVNNNDTPIDIGITPLSATVYEFSPIEFGSYDPQLATFFPTEYLGSELSKGKHVGQCVKGFDNAGFVLGTSSMLFRAYNLSSSVEWTNSASSINQLVTLYEASFTSQPNQQLDISAIPSPFEGVHRNTYEDSDQTQLRLMDGGMNGEVVPIYPLAVKKRGVDVLIAADATADSATQSPNGDSLVATLERAALLPEGTLSLPALPNSTTIFIEEGLNTRPTFFGCDVIPASLHGKKTFTETPLIVYLPNDDPTGVTNTSTSQLVYPDTEAISFLDTASAIVYNGWDNDAEWSTCLACALVERTRGKEGLDRTRACGRCFKTYCWGQSTEGGGNGETGHGDHGHGHSTTTSKHHSATPKPTTTSKSHHSTSTHHTTTTKGRSTPTRITVPAPHKTHHLVCTEEED
;
A
#
# COMPACT_ATOMS: atom_id res chain seq x y z
N MET A 1 -0.80 -45.55 13.70
CA MET A 1 0.01 -46.40 14.62
C MET A 1 0.05 -45.73 16.00
N ARG A 2 0.70 -46.32 17.01
CA ARG A 2 0.97 -45.60 18.27
C ARG A 2 2.11 -44.61 18.04
N PHE A 3 1.98 -43.40 18.56
CA PHE A 3 3.07 -42.45 18.71
C PHE A 3 3.62 -42.60 20.14
N ASP A 4 4.91 -42.93 20.28
CA ASP A 4 5.58 -42.97 21.56
C ASP A 4 6.30 -41.63 21.82
N LEU A 5 6.06 -41.02 22.98
CA LEU A 5 6.73 -39.78 23.38
C LEU A 5 8.18 -40.08 23.80
N LEU A 6 9.14 -39.40 23.16
CA LEU A 6 10.54 -39.38 23.58
C LEU A 6 10.85 -38.06 24.31
N SER A 7 11.37 -38.17 25.54
CA SER A 7 11.66 -37.01 26.39
C SER A 7 12.95 -36.30 25.99
N LEU A 8 12.88 -34.99 25.77
CA LEU A 8 14.05 -34.15 25.57
C LEU A 8 14.85 -34.01 26.88
N THR A 9 16.15 -34.28 26.84
CA THR A 9 17.09 -33.97 27.93
C THR A 9 18.14 -32.98 27.45
N ALA A 10 18.36 -31.91 28.22
CA ALA A 10 19.22 -30.81 27.81
C ALA A 10 20.70 -31.10 28.04
N LEU A 11 21.52 -30.96 27.00
CA LEU A 11 22.94 -30.66 27.12
C LEU A 11 23.24 -29.35 26.38
N GLY A 12 23.91 -28.43 27.06
CA GLY A 12 24.36 -27.18 26.45
C GLY A 12 25.60 -27.41 25.58
N ALA A 13 25.47 -27.13 24.29
CA ALA A 13 26.60 -26.87 23.39
C ALA A 13 26.61 -25.38 23.02
N ALA A 14 27.76 -24.83 22.64
CA ALA A 14 27.83 -23.44 22.18
C ALA A 14 27.02 -23.31 20.88
N ALA A 15 26.00 -22.46 20.90
CA ALA A 15 25.08 -22.33 19.76
C ALA A 15 25.76 -21.65 18.57
N ALA A 16 26.21 -22.47 17.62
CA ALA A 16 25.93 -22.17 16.23
C ALA A 16 24.40 -22.22 16.10
N THR A 17 23.75 -21.06 16.16
CA THR A 17 22.30 -20.96 15.97
C THR A 17 21.97 -21.44 14.58
N SER A 18 21.22 -22.54 14.48
CA SER A 18 20.56 -22.91 13.23
C SER A 18 19.67 -21.77 12.76
N ALA A 19 19.44 -21.70 11.45
CA ALA A 19 18.29 -20.99 10.91
C ALA A 19 17.02 -21.37 11.70
N SER A 20 16.18 -20.39 12.01
CA SER A 20 14.95 -20.60 12.78
C SER A 20 14.05 -19.37 12.70
N TYR A 21 12.75 -19.64 12.63
CA TYR A 21 11.66 -18.65 12.78
C TYR A 21 11.45 -18.17 14.22
N ALA A 22 12.17 -18.73 15.21
CA ALA A 22 12.08 -18.36 16.61
C ALA A 22 12.63 -16.95 16.91
N PRO A 23 11.81 -16.02 17.47
CA PRO A 23 12.32 -14.78 18.04
C PRO A 23 13.21 -15.05 19.26
N SER A 24 14.05 -14.08 19.64
CA SER A 24 14.97 -14.23 20.78
C SER A 24 14.87 -13.05 21.76
N TYR A 25 14.88 -13.36 23.06
CA TYR A 25 14.96 -12.34 24.10
C TYR A 25 16.40 -11.88 24.31
N VAL A 26 16.60 -10.56 24.27
CA VAL A 26 17.88 -9.87 24.45
C VAL A 26 17.81 -8.87 25.61
N ALA A 27 18.96 -8.38 26.06
CA ALA A 27 19.00 -7.25 26.98
C ALA A 27 18.61 -5.96 26.23
N CYS A 28 17.65 -5.20 26.76
CA CYS A 28 17.25 -3.93 26.13
C CYS A 28 18.42 -2.92 26.08
N PRO A 29 18.62 -2.22 24.94
CA PRO A 29 19.59 -1.14 24.82
C PRO A 29 19.36 -0.03 25.85
N LYS A 30 20.48 0.51 26.39
CA LYS A 30 20.47 1.59 27.39
C LYS A 30 20.64 2.99 26.78
N ASP A 31 20.87 3.06 25.47
CA ASP A 31 20.99 4.29 24.68
C ASP A 31 19.64 4.84 24.18
N GLY A 32 18.56 4.07 24.35
CA GLY A 32 17.21 4.41 23.87
C GLY A 32 16.91 3.98 22.44
N SER A 33 17.79 3.20 21.78
CA SER A 33 17.56 2.63 20.45
C SER A 33 16.41 1.61 20.35
N ALA A 34 15.78 1.29 21.47
CA ALA A 34 14.56 0.47 21.57
C ALA A 34 13.42 1.23 22.29
N HIS A 35 13.32 2.56 22.17
CA HIS A 35 12.22 3.33 22.76
C HIS A 35 11.21 3.79 21.71
N LEU A 36 10.00 4.12 22.17
CA LEU A 36 8.98 4.77 21.34
C LEU A 36 9.45 6.13 20.82
N ARG A 37 9.21 6.39 19.55
CA ARG A 37 9.36 7.68 18.88
C ARG A 37 7.98 8.28 18.66
N SER A 38 7.70 9.48 19.17
CA SER A 38 6.51 10.21 18.71
C SER A 38 6.72 10.69 17.27
N ALA A 39 5.73 10.47 16.43
CA ALA A 39 5.66 11.00 15.07
C ALA A 39 5.23 12.47 15.05
N GLY A 40 4.44 12.91 16.02
CA GLY A 40 3.74 14.19 15.99
C GLY A 40 2.65 14.26 14.90
N THR A 41 1.90 15.35 14.87
CA THR A 41 0.80 15.57 13.91
C THR A 41 0.98 16.88 13.14
N PRO A 42 0.40 17.02 11.94
CA PRO A 42 0.37 18.30 11.23
C PRO A 42 -0.47 19.36 11.95
N ALA A 43 -1.55 18.95 12.63
CA ALA A 43 -2.43 19.83 13.40
C ALA A 43 -1.73 20.49 14.61
N GLU A 44 -0.82 19.78 15.28
CA GLU A 44 0.05 20.34 16.33
C GLU A 44 1.30 21.05 15.77
N GLY A 45 1.54 21.02 14.46
CA GLY A 45 2.71 21.59 13.80
C GLY A 45 4.03 20.87 14.11
N ASN A 46 3.98 19.70 14.76
CA ASN A 46 5.15 19.00 15.32
C ASN A 46 5.50 17.68 14.61
N GLN A 47 4.76 17.28 13.56
CA GLN A 47 5.06 16.06 12.80
C GLN A 47 6.55 15.98 12.38
N ALA A 48 7.16 14.81 12.50
CA ALA A 48 8.55 14.55 12.15
C ALA A 48 8.76 13.10 11.67
N LEU A 49 9.66 12.92 10.70
CA LEU A 49 10.15 11.59 10.32
C LEU A 49 11.12 11.03 11.36
N ASN A 50 11.44 9.73 11.28
CA ASN A 50 12.58 9.19 12.01
C ASN A 50 13.88 9.88 11.55
N PRO A 51 14.80 10.28 12.45
CA PRO A 51 16.10 10.84 12.05
C PRO A 51 16.91 9.94 11.11
N ALA A 52 16.77 8.61 11.21
CA ALA A 52 17.38 7.65 10.30
C ALA A 52 16.68 7.59 8.93
N GLU A 53 15.35 7.74 8.87
CA GLU A 53 14.61 7.91 7.60
C GLU A 53 15.12 9.17 6.89
N ALA A 54 15.09 10.31 7.57
CA ALA A 54 15.56 11.58 7.01
C ALA A 54 17.03 11.53 6.55
N ALA A 55 17.92 10.90 7.33
CA ALA A 55 19.33 10.75 6.98
C ALA A 55 19.59 9.75 5.84
N TYR A 56 18.73 8.74 5.67
CA TYR A 56 18.76 7.84 4.52
C TYR A 56 18.24 8.53 3.27
N VAL A 57 17.04 9.12 3.36
CA VAL A 57 16.31 9.78 2.27
C VAL A 57 17.11 10.95 1.71
N ALA A 58 17.78 11.76 2.55
CA ALA A 58 18.64 12.85 2.08
C ALA A 58 19.79 12.35 1.17
N LYS A 59 20.35 11.16 1.43
CA LYS A 59 21.39 10.55 0.57
C LYS A 59 20.80 9.82 -0.63
N ARG A 60 19.60 9.24 -0.49
CA ARG A 60 18.83 8.66 -1.59
C ARG A 60 18.48 9.75 -2.61
N GLN A 61 18.10 10.95 -2.15
CA GLN A 61 17.69 12.08 -3.00
C GLN A 61 18.81 12.55 -3.93
N VAL A 62 20.09 12.49 -3.51
CA VAL A 62 21.26 12.74 -4.38
C VAL A 62 21.25 11.79 -5.58
N LYS A 63 21.02 10.49 -5.33
CA LYS A 63 21.02 9.45 -6.36
C LYS A 63 19.76 9.50 -7.22
N ALA A 64 18.60 9.73 -6.62
CA ALA A 64 17.32 9.93 -7.31
C ALA A 64 17.39 11.14 -8.25
N SER A 65 17.87 12.29 -7.77
CA SER A 65 18.07 13.52 -8.54
C SER A 65 19.04 13.33 -9.71
N ALA A 66 20.14 12.60 -9.50
CA ALA A 66 21.10 12.29 -10.56
C ALA A 66 20.49 11.34 -11.62
N ALA A 67 19.73 10.32 -11.20
CA ALA A 67 19.02 9.42 -12.10
C ALA A 67 17.94 10.16 -12.91
N PHE A 68 17.15 11.03 -12.27
CA PHE A 68 16.15 11.87 -12.93
C PHE A 68 16.75 12.80 -13.98
N LYS A 69 17.83 13.51 -13.63
CA LYS A 69 18.59 14.35 -14.59
C LYS A 69 19.23 13.54 -15.72
N LYS A 70 19.63 12.28 -15.49
CA LYS A 70 20.12 11.37 -16.55
C LYS A 70 18.97 10.93 -17.47
N TRP A 71 17.84 10.52 -16.91
CA TRP A 71 16.66 10.04 -17.64
C TRP A 71 16.11 11.11 -18.58
N LEU A 72 15.89 12.34 -18.09
CA LEU A 72 15.44 13.47 -18.91
C LEU A 72 16.44 13.88 -20.02
N LYS A 73 17.70 13.48 -19.93
CA LYS A 73 18.72 13.71 -20.96
C LYS A 73 18.82 12.58 -21.97
N HIS A 74 18.42 11.35 -21.63
CA HIS A 74 18.60 10.20 -22.51
C HIS A 74 17.70 10.24 -23.76
N ASN A 75 16.50 10.80 -23.64
CA ASN A 75 15.47 10.84 -24.70
C ASN A 75 15.14 12.28 -25.17
N ASP A 76 16.11 13.20 -25.02
CA ASP A 76 15.98 14.65 -25.29
C ASP A 76 14.73 15.30 -24.64
N LEU A 77 14.26 14.76 -23.52
CA LEU A 77 13.04 15.22 -22.85
C LEU A 77 13.24 16.57 -22.17
N THR A 78 14.45 16.84 -21.65
CA THR A 78 14.78 18.05 -20.88
C THR A 78 14.29 19.33 -21.57
N SER A 79 14.62 19.53 -22.85
CA SER A 79 14.23 20.72 -23.61
C SER A 79 12.78 20.72 -24.08
N LYS A 80 12.14 19.54 -24.16
CA LYS A 80 10.69 19.40 -24.45
C LYS A 80 9.85 19.81 -23.25
N VAL A 81 10.25 19.41 -22.02
CA VAL A 81 9.41 19.50 -20.81
C VAL A 81 9.80 20.61 -19.84
N TYR A 82 11.04 21.09 -19.87
CA TYR A 82 11.57 22.08 -18.94
C TYR A 82 12.06 23.35 -19.67
N SER A 83 11.40 24.47 -19.39
CA SER A 83 11.67 25.79 -20.01
C SER A 83 12.90 26.51 -19.43
N GLY A 84 13.37 26.10 -18.25
CA GLY A 84 14.57 26.64 -17.60
C GLY A 84 15.84 25.83 -17.89
N ASN A 85 16.86 25.99 -17.04
CA ASN A 85 18.06 25.14 -17.07
C ASN A 85 18.05 24.16 -15.89
N LEU A 86 17.69 22.89 -16.16
CA LEU A 86 17.54 21.86 -15.13
C LEU A 86 18.84 21.57 -14.35
N ASP A 87 20.01 21.74 -14.98
CA ASP A 87 21.30 21.54 -14.29
C ASP A 87 21.59 22.61 -13.23
N LYS A 88 20.94 23.79 -13.31
CA LYS A 88 21.03 24.85 -12.29
C LYS A 88 20.00 24.72 -11.17
N VAL A 89 19.00 23.85 -11.30
CA VAL A 89 17.97 23.63 -10.28
C VAL A 89 18.61 22.98 -9.05
N LYS A 90 18.34 23.56 -7.87
CA LYS A 90 18.76 23.04 -6.56
C LYS A 90 18.21 21.64 -6.32
N GLU A 91 18.94 20.82 -5.57
CA GLU A 91 18.52 19.44 -5.30
C GLU A 91 17.17 19.36 -4.58
N ASP A 92 16.95 20.19 -3.56
CA ASP A 92 15.67 20.34 -2.83
C ASP A 92 14.48 20.77 -3.72
N ASN A 93 14.75 21.33 -4.90
CA ASN A 93 13.74 21.77 -5.87
C ASN A 93 13.47 20.73 -6.97
N LEU A 94 14.31 19.70 -7.13
CA LEU A 94 14.01 18.52 -7.95
C LEU A 94 12.90 17.70 -7.28
N PRO A 95 12.20 16.81 -8.00
CA PRO A 95 11.05 16.11 -7.44
C PRO A 95 11.49 15.01 -6.46
N THR A 96 10.85 14.95 -5.29
CA THR A 96 10.76 13.70 -4.52
C THR A 96 9.74 12.80 -5.21
N ILE A 97 10.21 11.76 -5.90
CA ILE A 97 9.35 10.78 -6.58
C ILE A 97 9.07 9.62 -5.62
N ALA A 98 7.81 9.17 -5.55
CA ALA A 98 7.40 7.98 -4.83
C ALA A 98 6.61 7.03 -5.74
N LEU A 99 6.56 5.74 -5.38
CA LEU A 99 5.80 4.73 -6.10
C LEU A 99 5.05 3.82 -5.13
N GLY A 100 3.75 3.60 -5.34
CA GLY A 100 2.94 2.65 -4.56
C GLY A 100 2.44 1.51 -5.45
N VAL A 101 2.54 0.27 -4.97
CA VAL A 101 2.02 -0.94 -5.63
C VAL A 101 0.85 -1.51 -4.85
N SER A 102 -0.28 -1.71 -5.52
CA SER A 102 -1.52 -2.17 -4.88
C SER A 102 -1.46 -3.58 -4.30
N GLY A 103 -2.50 -3.92 -3.55
CA GLY A 103 -2.88 -5.30 -3.26
C GLY A 103 -3.59 -6.00 -4.42
N GLY A 104 -3.87 -7.29 -4.22
CA GLY A 104 -4.44 -8.18 -5.24
C GLY A 104 -3.68 -9.49 -5.47
N GLY A 105 -3.03 -10.06 -4.44
CA GLY A 105 -2.33 -11.35 -4.53
C GLY A 105 -1.23 -11.40 -5.61
N THR A 106 -1.02 -12.57 -6.22
CA THR A 106 0.05 -12.76 -7.22
C THR A 106 -0.16 -11.88 -8.47
N ARG A 107 -1.41 -11.59 -8.86
CA ARG A 107 -1.73 -10.63 -9.93
C ARG A 107 -1.07 -9.26 -9.67
N ALA A 108 -1.24 -8.73 -8.45
CA ALA A 108 -0.66 -7.43 -8.09
C ALA A 108 0.87 -7.49 -7.94
N ALA A 109 1.42 -8.62 -7.49
CA ALA A 109 2.87 -8.83 -7.47
C ALA A 109 3.47 -8.83 -8.89
N LEU A 110 2.83 -9.50 -9.85
CA LEU A 110 3.24 -9.56 -11.26
C LEU A 110 2.99 -8.23 -12.01
N TYR A 111 1.87 -7.55 -11.78
CA TYR A 111 1.61 -6.23 -12.37
C TYR A 111 2.62 -5.21 -11.86
N GLY A 112 2.83 -5.16 -10.53
CA GLY A 112 3.85 -4.32 -9.94
C GLY A 112 5.25 -4.64 -10.47
N ALA A 113 5.57 -5.92 -10.69
CA ALA A 113 6.82 -6.32 -11.34
C ALA A 113 6.93 -5.72 -12.76
N GLY A 114 5.88 -5.85 -13.58
CA GLY A 114 5.79 -5.21 -14.90
C GLY A 114 5.98 -3.69 -14.85
N VAL A 115 5.39 -3.01 -13.85
CA VAL A 115 5.58 -1.57 -13.62
C VAL A 115 7.03 -1.26 -13.26
N LEU A 116 7.65 -1.99 -12.32
CA LEU A 116 9.06 -1.78 -11.97
C LEU A 116 9.96 -2.00 -13.20
N ASN A 117 9.68 -3.03 -14.00
CA ASN A 117 10.42 -3.35 -15.22
C ASN A 117 10.29 -2.25 -16.29
N ALA A 118 9.08 -1.76 -16.53
CA ALA A 118 8.79 -0.64 -17.43
C ALA A 118 9.47 0.68 -16.98
N LEU A 119 9.78 0.83 -15.70
CA LEU A 119 10.49 1.98 -15.14
C LEU A 119 12.00 1.76 -14.95
N ASP A 120 12.52 0.55 -15.14
CA ASP A 120 13.92 0.21 -14.89
C ASP A 120 14.87 0.71 -16.00
N GLY A 121 15.88 1.48 -15.62
CA GLY A 121 16.96 1.94 -16.51
C GLY A 121 17.96 0.87 -16.93
N ARG A 122 17.78 -0.38 -16.47
CA ARG A 122 18.48 -1.58 -16.95
C ARG A 122 17.74 -2.27 -18.10
N ASN A 123 16.41 -2.22 -18.13
CA ASN A 123 15.64 -2.84 -19.21
C ASN A 123 15.77 -2.03 -20.50
N TYR A 124 16.29 -2.66 -21.56
CA TYR A 124 16.54 -2.04 -22.85
C TYR A 124 15.28 -1.51 -23.54
N THR A 125 14.18 -2.27 -23.50
CA THR A 125 12.89 -1.89 -24.09
C THR A 125 12.28 -0.68 -23.36
N SER A 126 12.29 -0.70 -22.03
CA SER A 126 11.87 0.42 -21.17
C SER A 126 12.65 1.69 -21.47
N VAL A 127 13.98 1.57 -21.63
CA VAL A 127 14.87 2.68 -21.98
C VAL A 127 14.56 3.23 -23.38
N GLN A 128 14.32 2.37 -24.38
CA GLN A 128 13.90 2.77 -25.74
C GLN A 128 12.51 3.44 -25.78
N LYS A 129 11.55 2.95 -24.99
CA LYS A 129 10.20 3.53 -24.85
C LYS A 129 10.21 4.86 -24.10
N GLY A 130 11.29 5.13 -23.37
CA GLY A 130 11.53 6.39 -22.69
C GLY A 130 11.09 6.44 -21.23
N THR A 131 10.65 5.32 -20.66
CA THR A 131 10.25 5.19 -19.24
C THR A 131 11.37 4.61 -18.36
N GLY A 132 12.28 3.83 -18.95
CA GLY A 132 13.40 3.17 -18.26
C GLY A 132 14.41 4.16 -17.68
N GLY A 133 14.54 4.15 -16.36
CA GLY A 133 15.43 5.01 -15.56
C GLY A 133 14.70 5.67 -14.38
N LEU A 134 13.37 5.64 -14.39
CA LEU A 134 12.53 6.19 -13.35
C LEU A 134 12.58 5.40 -12.04
N LEU A 135 12.73 4.06 -12.08
CA LEU A 135 12.93 3.25 -10.88
C LEU A 135 14.17 3.70 -10.09
N GLN A 136 15.26 4.04 -10.79
CA GLN A 136 16.45 4.60 -10.16
C GLN A 136 16.27 6.06 -9.71
N ALA A 137 15.24 6.76 -10.18
CA ALA A 137 14.83 8.10 -9.74
C ALA A 137 13.82 8.09 -8.57
N THR A 138 13.21 6.95 -8.22
CA THR A 138 12.24 6.83 -7.11
C THR A 138 12.92 6.96 -5.75
N THR A 139 12.41 7.83 -4.88
CA THR A 139 12.94 8.08 -3.52
C THR A 139 12.26 7.22 -2.45
N TYR A 140 10.95 7.00 -2.54
CA TYR A 140 10.15 6.15 -1.65
C TYR A 140 9.38 5.08 -2.43
N ILE A 141 9.19 3.90 -1.84
CA ILE A 141 8.32 2.85 -2.41
C ILE A 141 7.40 2.26 -1.33
N SER A 142 6.11 2.11 -1.63
CA SER A 142 5.13 1.48 -0.75
C SER A 142 4.47 0.26 -1.40
N GLY A 143 4.09 -0.72 -0.58
CA GLY A 143 3.39 -1.92 -0.99
C GLY A 143 2.45 -2.44 0.10
N LEU A 144 1.37 -3.10 -0.29
CA LEU A 144 0.50 -3.86 0.61
C LEU A 144 0.05 -5.15 -0.08
N SER A 145 -0.37 -6.17 0.68
CA SER A 145 -0.86 -7.44 0.14
C SER A 145 0.11 -8.03 -0.92
N GLY A 146 -0.35 -8.36 -2.12
CA GLY A 146 0.50 -8.78 -3.25
C GLY A 146 1.66 -7.83 -3.58
N GLY A 147 1.44 -6.51 -3.52
CA GLY A 147 2.49 -5.51 -3.68
C GLY A 147 3.56 -5.56 -2.57
N SER A 148 3.23 -6.07 -1.37
CA SER A 148 4.22 -6.33 -0.31
C SER A 148 5.11 -7.53 -0.60
N TRP A 149 4.61 -8.54 -1.34
CA TRP A 149 5.38 -9.73 -1.74
C TRP A 149 6.47 -9.33 -2.75
N LEU A 150 6.06 -8.60 -3.79
CA LEU A 150 6.96 -7.97 -4.76
C LEU A 150 8.01 -7.10 -4.06
N LEU A 151 7.55 -6.17 -3.21
CA LEU A 151 8.45 -5.22 -2.55
C LEU A 151 9.46 -5.94 -1.64
N SER A 152 9.02 -6.94 -0.88
CA SER A 152 9.92 -7.74 -0.05
C SER A 152 10.93 -8.51 -0.89
N SER A 153 10.50 -9.17 -1.97
CA SER A 153 11.41 -9.87 -2.88
C SER A 153 12.47 -8.92 -3.48
N PHE A 154 12.04 -7.75 -3.96
CA PHE A 154 12.91 -6.74 -4.54
C PHE A 154 13.92 -6.16 -3.55
N ILE A 155 13.54 -6.04 -2.27
CA ILE A 155 14.44 -5.65 -1.18
C ILE A 155 15.46 -6.77 -0.92
N PHE A 156 15.00 -7.98 -0.56
CA PHE A 156 15.90 -9.01 -0.02
C PHE A 156 16.80 -9.67 -1.07
N ASN A 157 16.43 -9.60 -2.35
CA ASN A 157 17.29 -9.95 -3.48
C ASN A 157 18.25 -8.80 -3.89
N ASP A 158 18.36 -7.74 -3.08
CA ASP A 158 19.30 -6.61 -3.20
C ASP A 158 19.13 -5.75 -4.48
N MET A 159 17.88 -5.53 -4.90
CA MET A 159 17.47 -4.87 -6.16
C MET A 159 17.91 -5.60 -7.45
N PRO A 160 17.43 -6.83 -7.71
CA PRO A 160 17.72 -7.56 -8.94
C PRO A 160 17.06 -6.88 -10.16
N GLU A 161 17.37 -7.36 -11.36
CA GLU A 161 16.52 -7.12 -12.54
C GLU A 161 15.25 -7.97 -12.44
N ILE A 162 14.13 -7.45 -12.97
CA ILE A 162 12.80 -7.97 -12.62
C ILE A 162 12.53 -9.37 -13.18
N TYR A 163 12.90 -9.64 -14.44
CA TYR A 163 12.66 -10.97 -15.03
C TYR A 163 13.48 -12.04 -14.29
N PRO A 164 14.79 -11.86 -14.02
CA PRO A 164 15.52 -12.74 -13.11
C PRO A 164 14.91 -12.90 -11.71
N MET A 165 14.34 -11.84 -11.14
CA MET A 165 13.69 -11.93 -9.82
C MET A 165 12.50 -12.89 -9.81
N VAL A 166 11.66 -12.86 -10.85
CA VAL A 166 10.42 -13.63 -10.95
C VAL A 166 10.65 -15.03 -11.54
N LEU A 167 11.48 -15.14 -12.58
CA LEU A 167 11.66 -16.36 -13.40
C LEU A 167 13.00 -17.08 -13.14
N GLY A 168 13.82 -16.56 -12.23
CA GLY A 168 15.19 -17.01 -12.01
C GLY A 168 16.18 -16.46 -13.05
N ASP A 169 17.47 -16.48 -12.73
CA ASP A 169 18.54 -16.05 -13.64
C ASP A 169 19.08 -17.19 -14.53
N GLY A 170 18.39 -18.34 -14.56
CA GLY A 170 18.82 -19.56 -15.23
C GLY A 170 19.97 -20.29 -14.51
N THR A 171 20.32 -19.90 -13.29
CA THR A 171 21.21 -20.66 -12.41
C THR A 171 20.42 -21.38 -11.31
N ASN A 172 20.90 -22.55 -10.87
CA ASN A 172 20.38 -23.25 -9.69
C ASN A 172 20.81 -22.55 -8.37
N SER A 173 20.85 -21.22 -8.34
CA SER A 173 21.01 -20.45 -7.10
C SER A 173 19.68 -20.36 -6.37
N SER A 174 19.71 -20.21 -5.05
CA SER A 174 18.52 -19.95 -4.23
C SER A 174 18.35 -18.45 -3.93
N ALA A 175 18.76 -17.60 -4.89
CA ALA A 175 18.86 -16.15 -4.71
C ALA A 175 17.88 -15.35 -5.58
N LEU A 176 17.28 -15.98 -6.59
CA LEU A 176 16.41 -15.38 -7.60
C LEU A 176 15.44 -16.43 -8.15
N GLY A 177 14.27 -15.97 -8.62
CA GLY A 177 13.14 -16.83 -8.99
C GLY A 177 12.04 -16.82 -7.93
N TRP A 178 10.79 -16.80 -8.39
CA TRP A 178 9.60 -17.02 -7.59
C TRP A 178 9.06 -18.41 -7.92
N GLU A 179 8.70 -19.20 -6.91
CA GLU A 179 8.26 -20.59 -7.10
C GLU A 179 6.77 -20.68 -7.52
N LEU A 180 6.34 -19.83 -8.47
CA LEU A 180 4.93 -19.64 -8.85
C LEU A 180 4.25 -20.89 -9.44
N GLU A 181 5.01 -21.85 -9.94
CA GLU A 181 4.45 -23.11 -10.46
C GLU A 181 3.95 -24.05 -9.32
N LYS A 182 4.17 -23.70 -8.06
CA LYS A 182 3.80 -24.50 -6.88
C LYS A 182 2.64 -23.85 -6.12
N ASP A 183 1.71 -24.68 -5.64
CA ASP A 183 0.66 -24.22 -4.73
C ASP A 183 1.25 -23.94 -3.34
N LEU A 184 0.81 -22.85 -2.71
CA LEU A 184 1.33 -22.38 -1.42
C LEU A 184 1.12 -23.38 -0.27
N PHE A 185 0.19 -24.33 -0.39
CA PHE A 185 -0.18 -25.28 0.67
C PHE A 185 -0.27 -26.74 0.21
N ALA A 186 -0.43 -27.01 -1.08
CA ALA A 186 -0.39 -28.34 -1.70
C ALA A 186 0.73 -28.48 -2.77
N PRO A 187 2.01 -28.12 -2.49
CA PRO A 187 3.09 -28.22 -3.47
C PRO A 187 3.51 -29.67 -3.71
N GLY A 188 3.60 -30.07 -4.98
CA GLY A 188 4.11 -31.39 -5.39
C GLY A 188 3.11 -32.54 -5.14
N THR A 189 3.62 -33.70 -4.76
CA THR A 189 2.81 -34.87 -4.38
C THR A 189 2.23 -34.74 -2.98
N THR A 190 1.23 -35.57 -2.63
CA THR A 190 0.59 -35.56 -1.30
C THR A 190 1.58 -35.75 -0.14
N ASP A 191 2.62 -36.58 -0.32
CA ASP A 191 3.64 -36.82 0.70
C ASP A 191 4.61 -35.62 0.85
N GLU A 192 4.99 -35.00 -0.27
CA GLU A 192 5.83 -33.79 -0.30
C GLU A 192 5.10 -32.59 0.34
N ALA A 193 3.84 -32.34 -0.06
CA ALA A 193 2.98 -31.32 0.54
C ALA A 193 2.80 -31.55 2.06
N SER A 194 2.62 -32.81 2.49
CA SER A 194 2.48 -33.15 3.92
C SER A 194 3.77 -32.87 4.71
N ALA A 195 4.95 -33.17 4.13
CA ALA A 195 6.24 -32.90 4.76
C ALA A 195 6.57 -31.39 4.79
N TYR A 196 6.24 -30.66 3.72
CA TYR A 196 6.34 -29.22 3.64
C TYR A 196 5.45 -28.53 4.70
N LEU A 197 4.16 -28.87 4.77
CA LEU A 197 3.25 -28.34 5.80
C LEU A 197 3.75 -28.65 7.22
N ALA A 198 4.21 -29.87 7.48
CA ALA A 198 4.80 -30.23 8.77
C ALA A 198 6.04 -29.38 9.12
N THR A 199 6.81 -28.95 8.13
CA THR A 199 7.94 -28.02 8.30
C THR A 199 7.44 -26.61 8.66
N LEU A 200 6.44 -26.07 7.95
CA LEU A 200 5.82 -24.77 8.31
C LEU A 200 5.27 -24.79 9.74
N PHE A 201 4.52 -25.83 10.13
CA PHE A 201 3.98 -25.99 11.47
C PHE A 201 5.08 -26.15 12.54
N THR A 202 6.22 -26.76 12.20
CA THR A 202 7.39 -26.86 13.08
C THR A 202 8.03 -25.49 13.31
N ASP A 203 8.27 -24.70 12.25
CA ASP A 203 8.79 -23.33 12.36
C ASP A 203 7.92 -22.48 13.30
N VAL A 204 6.60 -22.48 13.09
CA VAL A 204 5.65 -21.73 13.91
C VAL A 204 5.60 -22.23 15.35
N ALA A 205 5.76 -23.53 15.58
CA ALA A 205 5.92 -24.07 16.93
C ALA A 205 7.21 -23.60 17.62
N THR A 206 8.31 -23.36 16.89
CA THR A 206 9.52 -22.74 17.49
C THR A 206 9.28 -21.29 17.92
N LYS A 207 8.54 -20.49 17.14
CA LYS A 207 8.13 -19.13 17.54
C LYS A 207 7.33 -19.15 18.84
N LYS A 208 6.34 -20.04 18.98
CA LYS A 208 5.59 -20.14 20.25
C LYS A 208 6.48 -20.64 21.40
N ALA A 209 7.32 -21.65 21.18
CA ALA A 209 8.21 -22.19 22.21
C ALA A 209 9.26 -21.19 22.73
N ALA A 210 9.63 -20.17 21.94
CA ALA A 210 10.67 -19.20 22.30
C ALA A 210 10.26 -18.18 23.38
N GLY A 211 8.96 -17.95 23.58
CA GLY A 211 8.47 -16.95 24.55
C GLY A 211 6.98 -17.02 24.90
N ASP A 212 6.33 -18.15 24.61
CA ASP A 212 4.86 -18.32 24.62
C ASP A 212 4.11 -17.29 23.74
N PHE A 213 4.80 -16.72 22.74
CA PHE A 213 4.22 -15.79 21.78
C PHE A 213 2.94 -16.39 21.16
N ASN A 214 1.94 -15.54 20.93
CA ASN A 214 0.77 -15.96 20.16
C ASN A 214 1.18 -16.14 18.70
N VAL A 215 0.70 -17.24 18.11
CA VAL A 215 0.87 -17.60 16.70
C VAL A 215 -0.50 -17.87 16.08
N THR A 216 -0.66 -17.61 14.79
CA THR A 216 -1.94 -17.72 14.07
C THR A 216 -1.74 -18.34 12.67
N LEU A 217 -2.78 -18.43 11.85
CA LEU A 217 -2.62 -18.81 10.44
C LEU A 217 -1.75 -17.82 9.66
N THR A 218 -1.60 -16.57 10.14
CA THR A 218 -0.63 -15.61 9.59
C THR A 218 0.78 -16.15 9.62
N ASP A 219 1.18 -16.87 10.66
CA ASP A 219 2.53 -17.45 10.74
C ASP A 219 2.74 -18.56 9.70
N ILE A 220 1.73 -19.41 9.47
CA ILE A 220 1.81 -20.49 8.47
C ILE A 220 1.82 -19.90 7.04
N TRP A 221 0.96 -18.91 6.78
CA TRP A 221 0.91 -18.14 5.53
C TRP A 221 2.21 -17.38 5.26
N ALA A 222 2.76 -16.72 6.27
CA ALA A 222 4.05 -16.03 6.22
C ALA A 222 5.19 -16.98 5.84
N ARG A 223 5.24 -18.18 6.42
CA ARG A 223 6.22 -19.20 6.04
C ARG A 223 5.98 -19.69 4.61
N ALA A 224 4.75 -20.00 4.21
CA ALA A 224 4.45 -20.39 2.83
C ALA A 224 4.90 -19.33 1.80
N LEU A 225 4.55 -18.06 2.00
CA LEU A 225 5.00 -16.96 1.13
C LEU A 225 6.52 -16.74 1.16
N SER A 226 7.19 -17.08 2.26
CA SER A 226 8.67 -17.05 2.32
C SER A 226 9.31 -18.03 1.34
N TYR A 227 8.74 -19.23 1.16
CA TYR A 227 9.23 -20.19 0.18
C TYR A 227 9.08 -19.69 -1.27
N HIS A 228 8.07 -18.88 -1.55
CA HIS A 228 7.70 -18.50 -2.92
C HIS A 228 8.26 -17.15 -3.39
N PHE A 229 8.53 -16.21 -2.46
CA PHE A 229 8.90 -14.82 -2.81
C PHE A 229 10.23 -14.32 -2.19
N LEU A 230 10.81 -15.02 -1.20
CA LEU A 230 12.03 -14.58 -0.51
C LEU A 230 13.25 -15.45 -0.88
N PRO A 231 14.49 -14.90 -0.83
CA PRO A 231 15.70 -15.68 -1.07
C PRO A 231 15.89 -16.78 -0.02
N GLY A 232 16.51 -17.88 -0.45
CA GLY A 232 16.74 -19.09 0.34
C GLY A 232 16.09 -20.34 -0.24
N THR A 233 15.16 -20.18 -1.18
CA THR A 233 14.43 -21.26 -1.84
C THR A 233 14.73 -21.30 -3.34
N ASN A 234 14.71 -22.50 -3.93
CA ASN A 234 14.55 -22.77 -5.35
C ASN A 234 14.01 -24.18 -5.57
N SER A 235 13.75 -24.55 -6.82
CA SER A 235 13.14 -25.83 -7.19
C SER A 235 13.98 -27.07 -6.82
N ASP A 236 15.30 -26.95 -6.63
CA ASP A 236 16.15 -28.05 -6.15
C ASP A 236 16.03 -28.27 -4.63
N ASN A 237 15.78 -27.21 -3.85
CA ASN A 237 15.76 -27.27 -2.38
C ASN A 237 14.37 -27.08 -1.75
N PHE A 238 13.30 -26.87 -2.53
CA PHE A 238 11.96 -26.53 -2.02
C PHE A 238 11.42 -27.49 -0.93
N PHE A 239 11.79 -28.77 -0.99
CA PHE A 239 11.39 -29.79 -0.01
C PHE A 239 12.51 -30.18 0.98
N ASP A 240 13.66 -29.48 0.97
CA ASP A 240 14.73 -29.67 1.95
C ASP A 240 14.43 -28.93 3.26
N ALA A 241 13.77 -29.63 4.18
CA ALA A 241 13.48 -29.14 5.53
C ALA A 241 14.73 -28.82 6.40
N THR A 242 15.95 -28.83 5.85
CA THR A 242 17.18 -28.34 6.49
C THR A 242 17.69 -27.01 5.93
N ALA A 243 17.13 -26.50 4.83
CA ALA A 243 17.42 -25.16 4.31
C ALA A 243 16.66 -24.06 5.09
N ASP A 244 17.18 -22.82 5.06
CA ASP A 244 16.61 -21.72 5.86
C ASP A 244 15.25 -21.24 5.34
N HIS A 245 15.04 -21.21 4.02
CA HIS A 245 13.80 -20.69 3.39
C HIS A 245 13.32 -19.34 3.99
N ALA A 246 14.25 -18.42 4.24
CA ALA A 246 14.02 -17.13 4.92
C ALA A 246 13.42 -17.21 6.35
N SER A 247 13.56 -18.34 7.06
CA SER A 247 13.09 -18.50 8.45
C SER A 247 13.75 -17.49 9.39
N SER A 248 15.06 -17.24 9.20
CA SER A 248 15.87 -16.34 10.03
C SER A 248 15.99 -14.91 9.48
N LEU A 249 15.36 -14.63 8.33
CA LEU A 249 15.47 -13.34 7.63
C LEU A 249 14.57 -12.28 8.29
N SER A 250 15.14 -11.34 9.03
CA SER A 250 14.39 -10.22 9.64
C SER A 250 14.21 -9.04 8.68
N PHE A 251 13.09 -8.32 8.76
CA PHE A 251 12.79 -7.16 7.92
C PHE A 251 13.76 -6.00 8.20
N SER A 252 14.12 -5.81 9.47
CA SER A 252 15.19 -4.90 9.88
C SER A 252 16.57 -5.24 9.30
N SER A 253 16.80 -6.49 8.87
CA SER A 253 18.07 -6.88 8.23
C SER A 253 18.30 -6.21 6.87
N ALA A 254 17.26 -5.68 6.22
CA ALA A 254 17.40 -4.92 4.97
C ALA A 254 18.37 -3.74 5.10
N THR A 255 18.52 -3.17 6.30
CA THR A 255 19.52 -2.13 6.62
C THR A 255 20.98 -2.54 6.37
N LYS A 256 21.24 -3.85 6.26
CA LYS A 256 22.57 -4.48 6.08
C LYS A 256 22.87 -4.77 4.60
N LEU A 257 21.90 -4.64 3.70
CA LEU A 257 22.03 -4.90 2.26
C LEU A 257 22.99 -3.93 1.57
N LYS A 258 23.52 -4.29 0.39
CA LYS A 258 24.39 -3.38 -0.36
C LYS A 258 23.59 -2.20 -0.91
N SER A 259 22.41 -2.46 -1.47
CA SER A 259 21.50 -1.45 -2.02
C SER A 259 21.05 -0.41 -0.98
N TRP A 260 20.80 -0.83 0.27
CA TRP A 260 20.56 0.07 1.39
C TRP A 260 21.81 0.90 1.75
N ARG A 261 22.96 0.25 2.00
CA ARG A 261 24.20 0.96 2.38
C ARG A 261 24.68 1.93 1.29
N ASP A 262 24.46 1.60 0.02
CA ASP A 262 24.72 2.47 -1.12
C ASP A 262 23.59 3.49 -1.39
N HIS A 263 22.46 3.42 -0.69
CA HIS A 263 21.28 4.29 -0.89
C HIS A 263 20.74 4.24 -2.34
N SER A 264 20.84 3.07 -2.99
CA SER A 264 20.21 2.82 -4.30
C SER A 264 18.76 2.35 -4.17
N LEU A 265 18.41 1.69 -3.07
CA LEU A 265 17.05 1.23 -2.77
C LEU A 265 16.16 2.45 -2.41
N PRO A 266 15.04 2.69 -3.10
CA PRO A 266 14.02 3.63 -2.62
C PRO A 266 13.57 3.22 -1.21
N PHE A 267 13.33 4.18 -0.31
CA PHE A 267 13.00 3.85 1.08
C PHE A 267 11.67 3.06 1.14
N PRO A 268 11.68 1.79 1.62
CA PRO A 268 10.56 0.89 1.49
C PRO A 268 9.61 0.94 2.69
N ILE A 269 8.31 0.84 2.41
CA ILE A 269 7.23 0.86 3.39
C ILE A 269 6.22 -0.25 3.04
N ILE A 270 5.86 -1.09 4.00
CA ILE A 270 4.80 -2.10 3.86
C ILE A 270 3.63 -1.72 4.79
N LEU A 271 2.37 -1.82 4.33
CA LEU A 271 1.19 -1.47 5.13
C LEU A 271 0.45 -2.67 5.72
N ALA A 272 -0.20 -2.47 6.87
CA ALA A 272 -1.16 -3.41 7.46
C ALA A 272 -2.27 -2.65 8.21
N ASP A 273 -3.51 -3.10 8.10
CA ASP A 273 -4.66 -2.46 8.77
C ASP A 273 -4.89 -3.02 10.19
N ALA A 274 -5.36 -2.17 11.10
CA ALA A 274 -5.84 -2.59 12.41
C ALA A 274 -7.21 -3.30 12.35
N TYR A 275 -7.38 -4.34 13.18
CA TYR A 275 -8.68 -4.85 13.60
C TYR A 275 -8.89 -4.63 15.10
N SER A 276 -9.27 -3.41 15.46
CA SER A 276 -9.64 -3.08 16.83
C SER A 276 -11.03 -3.61 17.16
N VAL A 277 -11.16 -4.26 18.32
CA VAL A 277 -12.47 -4.61 18.91
C VAL A 277 -13.13 -3.43 19.64
N ASN A 278 -12.43 -2.30 19.72
CA ASN A 278 -12.88 -1.07 20.35
C ASN A 278 -13.36 -0.03 19.32
N ASN A 279 -12.91 -0.13 18.06
CA ASN A 279 -13.52 0.62 16.97
C ASN A 279 -14.90 0.01 16.64
N ASN A 280 -15.92 0.86 16.51
CA ASN A 280 -17.32 0.50 16.27
C ASN A 280 -17.89 1.17 15.00
N ASP A 281 -17.05 1.86 14.22
CA ASP A 281 -17.45 2.44 12.95
C ASP A 281 -17.68 1.35 11.90
N THR A 282 -18.62 1.57 10.99
CA THR A 282 -18.95 0.62 9.92
C THR A 282 -17.88 0.65 8.82
N PRO A 283 -17.37 -0.51 8.36
CA PRO A 283 -16.60 -0.60 7.11
C PRO A 283 -17.38 -0.07 5.91
N ILE A 284 -16.66 0.41 4.89
CA ILE A 284 -17.24 0.67 3.56
C ILE A 284 -17.46 -0.65 2.81
N ASP A 285 -18.31 -0.67 1.79
CA ASP A 285 -18.75 -1.91 1.09
C ASP A 285 -17.59 -2.74 0.48
N ILE A 286 -16.43 -2.11 0.22
CA ILE A 286 -15.21 -2.73 -0.31
C ILE A 286 -14.20 -3.18 0.77
N GLY A 287 -14.52 -3.02 2.06
CA GLY A 287 -13.62 -3.28 3.18
C GLY A 287 -14.25 -4.11 4.30
N ILE A 288 -13.41 -4.59 5.23
CA ILE A 288 -13.83 -5.32 6.44
C ILE A 288 -13.39 -4.64 7.75
N THR A 289 -12.64 -3.55 7.67
CA THR A 289 -12.35 -2.62 8.78
C THR A 289 -12.73 -1.20 8.35
N PRO A 290 -13.13 -0.29 9.26
CA PRO A 290 -13.51 1.07 8.88
C PRO A 290 -12.31 1.93 8.48
N LEU A 291 -12.58 2.97 7.66
CA LEU A 291 -11.61 4.01 7.28
C LEU A 291 -11.08 4.84 8.46
N SER A 292 -11.57 4.63 9.68
CA SER A 292 -11.06 5.21 10.94
C SER A 292 -10.06 4.31 11.69
N ALA A 293 -9.84 3.08 11.24
CA ALA A 293 -8.87 2.16 11.83
C ALA A 293 -7.42 2.65 11.59
N THR A 294 -6.53 2.44 12.58
CA THR A 294 -5.10 2.77 12.43
C THR A 294 -4.46 1.96 11.29
N VAL A 295 -3.88 2.65 10.31
CA VAL A 295 -3.01 2.05 9.28
C VAL A 295 -1.59 2.01 9.82
N TYR A 296 -0.98 0.83 9.84
CA TYR A 296 0.41 0.65 10.27
C TYR A 296 1.37 0.63 9.09
N GLU A 297 2.49 1.32 9.24
CA GLU A 297 3.67 1.22 8.39
C GLU A 297 4.70 0.28 9.03
N PHE A 298 5.25 -0.63 8.24
CA PHE A 298 6.50 -1.32 8.50
C PHE A 298 7.60 -0.75 7.60
N SER A 299 8.68 -0.24 8.18
CA SER A 299 9.94 0.05 7.49
C SER A 299 11.08 -0.77 8.09
N PRO A 300 12.25 -0.91 7.43
CA PRO A 300 13.42 -1.59 8.00
C PRO A 300 14.02 -0.95 9.26
N ILE A 301 13.53 0.23 9.69
CA ILE A 301 14.03 0.95 10.86
C ILE A 301 12.96 1.15 11.96
N GLU A 302 11.70 1.34 11.59
CA GLU A 302 10.59 1.48 12.55
C GLU A 302 9.23 1.00 12.00
N PHE A 303 8.37 0.62 12.94
CA PHE A 303 7.00 0.16 12.77
C PHE A 303 6.06 1.02 13.63
N GLY A 304 4.89 1.41 13.11
CA GLY A 304 3.96 2.31 13.81
C GLY A 304 3.02 3.03 12.85
N SER A 305 2.51 4.20 13.24
CA SER A 305 1.60 4.98 12.37
C SER A 305 1.79 6.50 12.50
N TYR A 306 1.54 7.20 11.39
CA TYR A 306 1.37 8.65 11.34
C TYR A 306 -0.07 9.11 11.59
N ASP A 307 -1.03 8.19 11.77
CA ASP A 307 -2.43 8.52 12.08
C ASP A 307 -2.50 9.31 13.39
N PRO A 308 -3.18 10.47 13.44
CA PRO A 308 -3.20 11.34 14.61
C PRO A 308 -3.70 10.70 15.91
N GLN A 309 -4.43 9.58 15.85
CA GLN A 309 -4.83 8.82 17.04
C GLN A 309 -3.63 8.15 17.75
N LEU A 310 -2.67 7.61 16.99
CA LEU A 310 -1.47 6.93 17.51
C LEU A 310 -0.20 7.78 17.37
N ALA A 311 0.07 8.38 16.20
CA ALA A 311 1.19 9.29 15.92
C ALA A 311 2.52 8.87 16.62
N THR A 312 2.85 7.58 16.57
CA THR A 312 3.92 6.95 17.35
C THR A 312 4.48 5.73 16.61
N PHE A 313 5.79 5.55 16.72
CA PHE A 313 6.56 4.47 16.13
C PHE A 313 7.44 3.77 17.17
N PHE A 314 7.80 2.53 16.87
CA PHE A 314 8.68 1.67 17.64
C PHE A 314 9.71 1.00 16.70
N PRO A 315 10.98 0.79 17.09
CA PRO A 315 12.00 0.32 16.16
C PRO A 315 11.77 -1.13 15.72
N THR A 316 11.82 -1.39 14.40
CA THR A 316 11.43 -2.69 13.81
C THR A 316 12.27 -3.86 14.29
N GLU A 317 13.58 -3.63 14.50
CA GLU A 317 14.49 -4.67 15.02
C GLU A 317 14.07 -5.21 16.41
N TYR A 318 13.25 -4.45 17.15
CA TYR A 318 12.77 -4.80 18.49
C TYR A 318 11.31 -5.24 18.55
N LEU A 319 10.64 -5.45 17.40
CA LEU A 319 9.25 -5.89 17.33
C LEU A 319 9.01 -7.15 18.20
N GLY A 320 7.81 -7.27 18.76
CA GLY A 320 7.48 -8.32 19.74
C GLY A 320 7.93 -8.03 21.17
N SER A 321 8.66 -6.94 21.44
CA SER A 321 8.90 -6.45 22.80
C SER A 321 7.63 -5.86 23.41
N GLU A 322 7.27 -6.27 24.63
CA GLU A 322 6.16 -5.68 25.38
C GLU A 322 6.58 -4.36 26.05
N LEU A 323 5.81 -3.29 25.83
CA LEU A 323 5.98 -2.00 26.53
C LEU A 323 4.67 -1.57 27.19
N SER A 324 4.72 -1.28 28.49
CA SER A 324 3.61 -0.66 29.22
C SER A 324 3.90 0.82 29.47
N LYS A 325 3.02 1.70 28.98
CA LYS A 325 3.10 3.17 29.08
C LYS A 325 4.46 3.69 28.60
N GLY A 326 4.92 3.14 27.47
CA GLY A 326 6.21 3.47 26.84
C GLY A 326 7.46 2.96 27.56
N LYS A 327 7.34 1.93 28.40
CA LYS A 327 8.47 1.30 29.12
C LYS A 327 8.45 -0.21 28.98
N HIS A 328 9.61 -0.79 28.68
CA HIS A 328 9.81 -2.24 28.53
C HIS A 328 9.32 -3.04 29.73
N VAL A 329 8.57 -4.11 29.45
CA VAL A 329 8.15 -5.14 30.39
C VAL A 329 9.11 -6.32 30.28
N GLY A 330 10.17 -6.31 31.09
CA GLY A 330 11.17 -7.38 31.11
C GLY A 330 12.26 -7.21 30.06
N GLN A 331 12.28 -8.08 29.04
CA GLN A 331 13.33 -8.15 28.02
C GLN A 331 12.83 -7.71 26.63
N CYS A 332 13.74 -7.16 25.84
CA CYS A 332 13.49 -6.83 24.45
C CYS A 332 13.56 -8.10 23.60
N VAL A 333 12.83 -8.13 22.50
CA VAL A 333 12.81 -9.23 21.52
C VAL A 333 13.60 -8.82 20.26
N LYS A 334 14.16 -9.77 19.53
CA LYS A 334 14.66 -9.61 18.15
C LYS A 334 14.22 -10.78 17.27
N GLY A 335 13.99 -10.54 15.98
CA GLY A 335 13.62 -11.58 15.01
C GLY A 335 12.12 -11.89 14.93
N PHE A 336 11.28 -11.26 15.77
CA PHE A 336 9.83 -11.29 15.57
C PHE A 336 9.43 -10.56 14.28
N ASP A 337 10.24 -9.60 13.84
CA ASP A 337 10.15 -8.90 12.57
C ASP A 337 10.59 -9.75 11.38
N ASN A 338 10.36 -11.08 11.37
CA ASN A 338 10.64 -11.92 10.21
C ASN A 338 10.00 -11.32 8.94
N ALA A 339 10.76 -11.27 7.83
CA ALA A 339 10.33 -10.62 6.59
C ALA A 339 9.08 -11.28 5.99
N GLY A 340 8.99 -12.61 6.06
CA GLY A 340 7.80 -13.39 5.73
C GLY A 340 6.60 -13.04 6.62
N PHE A 341 6.82 -12.83 7.93
CA PHE A 341 5.76 -12.41 8.85
C PHE A 341 5.25 -10.99 8.57
N VAL A 342 6.12 -10.06 8.16
CA VAL A 342 5.73 -8.70 7.77
C VAL A 342 4.87 -8.72 6.50
N LEU A 343 5.31 -9.39 5.43
CA LEU A 343 4.54 -9.48 4.18
C LEU A 343 3.28 -10.36 4.34
N GLY A 344 3.33 -11.42 5.15
CA GLY A 344 2.19 -12.28 5.46
C GLY A 344 1.14 -11.60 6.35
N THR A 345 1.56 -10.69 7.24
CA THR A 345 0.66 -9.76 7.94
C THR A 345 -0.02 -8.83 6.92
N SER A 346 0.78 -8.21 6.05
CA SER A 346 0.32 -7.30 5.00
C SER A 346 -0.60 -7.92 3.95
N SER A 347 -0.68 -9.26 3.88
CA SER A 347 -1.58 -10.02 2.98
C SER A 347 -2.54 -10.97 3.70
N MET A 348 -2.88 -10.72 4.97
CA MET A 348 -3.76 -11.60 5.75
C MET A 348 -5.25 -11.41 5.41
N LEU A 349 -5.68 -12.01 4.29
CA LEU A 349 -7.07 -12.00 3.80
C LEU A 349 -8.01 -12.98 4.54
N PHE A 350 -7.49 -13.90 5.36
CA PHE A 350 -8.31 -15.01 5.91
C PHE A 350 -9.46 -14.51 6.80
N ARG A 351 -9.34 -13.32 7.41
CA ARG A 351 -10.42 -12.68 8.15
C ARG A 351 -11.64 -12.39 7.28
N ALA A 352 -11.45 -11.98 6.02
CA ALA A 352 -12.53 -11.76 5.07
C ALA A 352 -13.23 -13.07 4.69
N TYR A 353 -12.45 -14.14 4.45
CA TYR A 353 -12.96 -15.49 4.15
C TYR A 353 -13.79 -16.07 5.31
N ASN A 354 -13.36 -15.86 6.56
CA ASN A 354 -14.12 -16.26 7.75
C ASN A 354 -15.42 -15.46 7.90
N LEU A 355 -15.34 -14.11 7.88
CA LEU A 355 -16.49 -13.23 8.06
C LEU A 355 -17.57 -13.40 6.98
N SER A 356 -17.16 -13.64 5.73
CA SER A 356 -18.09 -13.91 4.61
C SER A 356 -18.60 -15.36 4.59
N SER A 357 -18.04 -16.27 5.40
CA SER A 357 -18.27 -17.72 5.33
C SER A 357 -18.01 -18.29 3.93
N SER A 358 -16.89 -17.90 3.33
CA SER A 358 -16.52 -18.24 1.95
C SER A 358 -16.33 -19.74 1.73
N VAL A 359 -16.27 -20.17 0.46
CA VAL A 359 -16.03 -21.59 0.13
C VAL A 359 -14.64 -22.04 0.57
N GLU A 360 -13.65 -21.16 0.46
CA GLU A 360 -12.27 -21.38 0.93
C GLU A 360 -12.22 -21.61 2.44
N TRP A 361 -13.07 -20.93 3.21
CA TRP A 361 -13.14 -21.10 4.66
C TRP A 361 -13.96 -22.32 5.11
N THR A 362 -15.04 -22.63 4.39
CA THR A 362 -16.08 -23.58 4.86
C THR A 362 -16.04 -24.97 4.23
N ASN A 363 -15.44 -25.13 3.05
CA ASN A 363 -15.35 -26.42 2.36
C ASN A 363 -14.15 -27.22 2.87
N SER A 364 -14.35 -28.45 3.37
CA SER A 364 -13.26 -29.31 3.85
C SER A 364 -12.27 -29.77 2.77
N ALA A 365 -12.61 -29.63 1.49
CA ALA A 365 -11.67 -29.83 0.38
C ALA A 365 -10.73 -28.63 0.16
N SER A 366 -11.00 -27.45 0.74
CA SER A 366 -10.14 -26.27 0.65
C SER A 366 -8.87 -26.43 1.48
N SER A 367 -7.73 -26.04 0.91
CA SER A 367 -6.44 -25.93 1.63
C SER A 367 -6.57 -25.03 2.87
N ILE A 368 -7.31 -23.92 2.80
CA ILE A 368 -7.48 -23.00 3.95
C ILE A 368 -8.27 -23.67 5.09
N ASN A 369 -9.33 -24.43 4.80
CA ASN A 369 -10.07 -25.17 5.83
C ASN A 369 -9.22 -26.32 6.43
N GLN A 370 -8.39 -26.97 5.63
CA GLN A 370 -7.43 -27.98 6.10
C GLN A 370 -6.38 -27.36 7.02
N LEU A 371 -5.88 -26.15 6.71
CA LEU A 371 -4.99 -25.40 7.59
C LEU A 371 -5.65 -25.01 8.92
N VAL A 372 -6.91 -24.55 8.91
CA VAL A 372 -7.67 -24.31 10.15
C VAL A 372 -7.71 -25.59 11.00
N THR A 373 -8.03 -26.73 10.38
CA THR A 373 -8.10 -28.05 11.05
C THR A 373 -6.75 -28.48 11.64
N LEU A 374 -5.65 -28.34 10.88
CA LEU A 374 -4.29 -28.66 11.34
C LEU A 374 -3.80 -27.70 12.44
N TYR A 375 -4.16 -26.42 12.35
CA TYR A 375 -3.84 -25.40 13.33
C TYR A 375 -4.58 -25.63 14.66
N GLU A 376 -5.89 -25.92 14.63
CA GLU A 376 -6.65 -26.25 15.83
C GLU A 376 -6.11 -27.51 16.54
N ALA A 377 -5.68 -28.51 15.77
CA ALA A 377 -5.02 -29.70 16.31
C ALA A 377 -3.63 -29.41 16.92
N SER A 378 -2.89 -28.43 16.39
CA SER A 378 -1.52 -28.11 16.80
C SER A 378 -1.42 -27.11 17.95
N PHE A 379 -2.29 -26.09 17.97
CA PHE A 379 -2.16 -24.91 18.85
C PHE A 379 -3.37 -24.69 19.78
N THR A 380 -3.89 -25.78 20.34
CA THR A 380 -5.10 -25.86 21.19
C THR A 380 -5.21 -24.90 22.40
N SER A 381 -4.15 -24.18 22.79
CA SER A 381 -4.11 -23.39 24.03
C SER A 381 -3.66 -21.94 23.79
N GLN A 382 -4.53 -21.15 23.15
CA GLN A 382 -4.32 -19.70 22.92
C GLN A 382 -5.61 -18.91 23.24
N PRO A 383 -5.96 -18.70 24.52
CA PRO A 383 -7.25 -18.11 24.91
C PRO A 383 -7.41 -16.67 24.42
N ASN A 384 -8.55 -16.39 23.78
CA ASN A 384 -8.90 -15.11 23.15
C ASN A 384 -8.04 -14.70 21.93
N GLN A 385 -7.18 -15.59 21.43
CA GLN A 385 -6.49 -15.37 20.16
C GLN A 385 -7.44 -15.69 18.99
N GLN A 386 -7.54 -14.78 18.03
CA GLN A 386 -8.19 -15.01 16.74
C GLN A 386 -7.17 -15.68 15.80
N LEU A 387 -7.56 -16.75 15.11
CA LEU A 387 -6.63 -17.58 14.31
C LEU A 387 -6.43 -17.08 12.87
N ASP A 388 -7.32 -16.20 12.42
CA ASP A 388 -7.48 -15.65 11.08
C ASP A 388 -6.88 -14.23 10.92
N ILE A 389 -5.99 -13.83 11.85
CA ILE A 389 -5.42 -12.49 11.93
C ILE A 389 -4.02 -12.51 12.55
N SER A 390 -3.20 -11.50 12.29
CA SER A 390 -1.83 -11.41 12.79
C SER A 390 -1.82 -11.00 14.27
N ALA A 391 -1.01 -11.66 15.10
CA ALA A 391 -0.81 -11.34 16.51
C ALA A 391 0.57 -10.74 16.76
N ILE A 392 0.65 -9.54 17.32
CA ILE A 392 1.91 -8.87 17.64
C ILE A 392 1.85 -8.30 19.07
N PRO A 393 2.78 -8.63 19.99
CA PRO A 393 2.91 -7.95 21.28
C PRO A 393 2.98 -6.42 21.10
N SER A 394 2.12 -5.69 21.81
CA SER A 394 1.93 -4.26 21.59
C SER A 394 3.05 -3.44 22.26
N PRO A 395 3.83 -2.65 21.50
CA PRO A 395 4.71 -1.64 22.08
C PRO A 395 3.94 -0.37 22.49
N PHE A 396 2.63 -0.32 22.21
CA PHE A 396 1.78 0.88 22.37
C PHE A 396 0.80 0.77 23.56
N GLU A 397 0.91 -0.25 24.43
CA GLU A 397 0.03 -0.37 25.61
C GLU A 397 0.17 0.86 26.53
N GLY A 398 -0.96 1.47 26.83
CA GLY A 398 -1.11 2.69 27.59
C GLY A 398 -0.65 3.98 26.90
N VAL A 399 -0.35 3.96 25.60
CA VAL A 399 -0.01 5.15 24.79
C VAL A 399 -1.29 5.80 24.27
N HIS A 400 -1.43 7.12 24.42
CA HIS A 400 -2.57 7.93 23.92
C HIS A 400 -3.99 7.39 24.21
N ARG A 401 -4.21 6.97 25.47
CA ARG A 401 -5.46 6.38 26.02
C ARG A 401 -6.80 7.09 25.74
N ASN A 402 -6.79 8.30 25.19
CA ASN A 402 -7.99 9.09 24.87
C ASN A 402 -8.29 9.16 23.37
N THR A 403 -7.39 8.69 22.51
CA THR A 403 -7.51 8.80 21.04
C THR A 403 -7.22 7.47 20.34
N TYR A 404 -6.21 6.73 20.77
CA TYR A 404 -5.82 5.46 20.17
C TYR A 404 -6.73 4.32 20.64
N GLU A 405 -7.39 3.65 19.68
CA GLU A 405 -8.44 2.67 19.89
C GLU A 405 -7.98 1.39 20.62
N ASP A 406 -6.71 0.99 20.43
CA ASP A 406 -6.14 -0.21 21.03
C ASP A 406 -5.13 0.10 22.16
N SER A 407 -5.23 1.30 22.77
CA SER A 407 -4.34 1.72 23.87
C SER A 407 -4.36 0.78 25.08
N ASP A 408 -5.46 0.12 25.39
CA ASP A 408 -5.57 -0.88 26.47
C ASP A 408 -5.38 -2.33 25.97
N GLN A 409 -4.88 -2.56 24.75
CA GLN A 409 -4.53 -3.89 24.26
C GLN A 409 -3.02 -4.19 24.46
N THR A 410 -2.72 -5.35 25.04
CA THR A 410 -1.35 -5.90 25.12
C THR A 410 -0.88 -6.53 23.82
N GLN A 411 -1.77 -6.73 22.84
CA GLN A 411 -1.45 -7.24 21.50
C GLN A 411 -2.20 -6.47 20.42
N LEU A 412 -1.51 -6.16 19.33
CA LEU A 412 -2.08 -5.65 18.09
C LEU A 412 -2.66 -6.81 17.28
N ARG A 413 -3.80 -6.57 16.63
CA ARG A 413 -4.44 -7.47 15.67
C ARG A 413 -4.36 -6.82 14.30
N LEU A 414 -3.51 -7.33 13.41
CA LEU A 414 -3.26 -6.71 12.10
C LEU A 414 -3.69 -7.62 10.94
N MET A 415 -4.23 -7.01 9.89
CA MET A 415 -4.73 -7.68 8.68
C MET A 415 -3.97 -7.22 7.43
N ASP A 416 -4.38 -7.74 6.28
CA ASP A 416 -4.00 -7.20 4.97
C ASP A 416 -4.15 -5.67 4.93
N GLY A 417 -3.18 -4.98 4.34
CA GLY A 417 -3.09 -3.50 4.38
C GLY A 417 -4.13 -2.76 3.53
N GLY A 418 -4.96 -3.47 2.76
CA GLY A 418 -6.06 -2.89 1.97
C GLY A 418 -7.45 -3.19 2.54
N MET A 419 -7.57 -3.71 3.75
CA MET A 419 -8.84 -4.14 4.36
C MET A 419 -9.77 -2.98 4.79
N ASN A 420 -9.27 -1.76 4.80
CA ASN A 420 -10.06 -0.54 4.92
C ASN A 420 -10.60 -0.03 3.57
N GLY A 421 -10.10 -0.55 2.44
CA GLY A 421 -10.42 -0.14 1.07
C GLY A 421 -9.29 0.61 0.33
N GLU A 422 -8.26 1.11 1.02
CA GLU A 422 -7.08 1.77 0.44
C GLU A 422 -6.09 0.77 -0.19
N VAL A 423 -6.57 -0.10 -1.08
CA VAL A 423 -5.79 -1.19 -1.70
C VAL A 423 -4.58 -0.69 -2.51
N VAL A 424 -4.55 0.58 -2.92
CA VAL A 424 -3.36 1.28 -3.45
C VAL A 424 -2.71 2.07 -2.31
N PRO A 425 -1.44 1.79 -1.92
CA PRO A 425 -0.80 2.33 -0.72
C PRO A 425 -0.35 3.80 -0.85
N ILE A 426 -1.29 4.72 -1.05
CA ILE A 426 -1.09 6.17 -1.16
C ILE A 426 -0.85 6.80 0.23
N TYR A 427 -1.57 6.35 1.26
CA TYR A 427 -1.48 6.81 2.66
C TYR A 427 -0.05 7.19 3.12
N PRO A 428 0.96 6.27 3.11
CA PRO A 428 2.28 6.56 3.64
C PRO A 428 3.03 7.60 2.81
N LEU A 429 2.76 7.65 1.50
CA LEU A 429 3.41 8.57 0.55
C LEU A 429 2.81 9.98 0.63
N ALA A 430 1.56 10.10 1.11
CA ALA A 430 0.87 11.37 1.36
C ALA A 430 1.23 12.01 2.72
N VAL A 431 2.02 11.35 3.57
CA VAL A 431 2.50 11.90 4.85
C VAL A 431 3.31 13.18 4.61
N LYS A 432 2.79 14.32 5.09
CA LYS A 432 3.30 15.66 4.74
C LYS A 432 4.81 15.85 4.94
N LYS A 433 5.40 15.23 5.97
CA LYS A 433 6.86 15.33 6.21
C LYS A 433 7.74 14.53 5.25
N ARG A 434 7.21 13.61 4.43
CA ARG A 434 7.99 12.93 3.38
C ARG A 434 8.23 13.81 2.15
N GLY A 435 7.44 14.87 1.97
CA GLY A 435 7.68 15.89 0.95
C GLY A 435 7.65 15.36 -0.49
N VAL A 436 6.76 14.40 -0.76
CA VAL A 436 6.57 13.80 -2.09
C VAL A 436 6.00 14.85 -3.05
N ASP A 437 6.70 15.06 -4.17
CA ASP A 437 6.25 15.94 -5.26
C ASP A 437 5.40 15.18 -6.28
N VAL A 438 5.73 13.90 -6.51
CA VAL A 438 5.14 13.06 -7.54
C VAL A 438 4.98 11.63 -7.02
N LEU A 439 3.78 11.07 -7.15
CA LEU A 439 3.43 9.73 -6.69
C LEU A 439 2.97 8.90 -7.90
N ILE A 440 3.66 7.79 -8.19
CA ILE A 440 3.23 6.81 -9.19
C ILE A 440 2.38 5.75 -8.48
N ALA A 441 1.09 5.71 -8.78
CA ALA A 441 0.13 4.77 -8.19
C ALA A 441 -0.12 3.64 -9.19
N ALA A 442 0.48 2.47 -8.94
CA ALA A 442 0.27 1.26 -9.73
C ALA A 442 -0.89 0.46 -9.13
N ASP A 443 -1.99 0.35 -9.88
CA ASP A 443 -3.24 -0.24 -9.42
C ASP A 443 -3.59 -1.52 -10.19
N ALA A 444 -3.60 -2.64 -9.48
CA ALA A 444 -3.97 -3.97 -9.94
C ALA A 444 -5.10 -4.58 -9.10
N THR A 445 -6.00 -3.74 -8.56
CA THR A 445 -7.27 -4.22 -8.01
C THR A 445 -8.10 -4.96 -9.07
N ALA A 446 -9.10 -5.72 -8.61
CA ALA A 446 -9.97 -6.55 -9.43
C ALA A 446 -11.45 -6.21 -9.15
N ASP A 447 -11.75 -4.91 -9.09
CA ASP A 447 -13.05 -4.37 -8.66
C ASP A 447 -14.14 -4.60 -9.71
N SER A 448 -13.76 -4.75 -10.98
CA SER A 448 -14.68 -5.01 -12.09
C SER A 448 -15.00 -6.50 -12.26
N ALA A 449 -16.11 -6.79 -12.95
CA ALA A 449 -16.44 -8.14 -13.42
C ALA A 449 -15.40 -8.73 -14.40
N THR A 450 -14.47 -7.92 -14.91
CA THR A 450 -13.32 -8.33 -15.74
C THR A 450 -12.00 -8.36 -14.97
N GLN A 451 -12.03 -8.33 -13.64
CA GLN A 451 -10.84 -8.32 -12.76
C GLN A 451 -9.87 -7.15 -13.02
N SER A 452 -10.44 -5.99 -13.36
CA SER A 452 -9.71 -4.74 -13.65
C SER A 452 -10.06 -3.66 -12.62
N PRO A 453 -9.21 -2.64 -12.39
CA PRO A 453 -9.52 -1.55 -11.46
C PRO A 453 -10.74 -0.73 -11.87
N ASN A 454 -11.47 -0.19 -10.89
CA ASN A 454 -12.55 0.80 -11.13
C ASN A 454 -12.30 2.17 -10.47
N GLY A 455 -11.23 2.31 -9.67
CA GLY A 455 -10.89 3.52 -8.91
C GLY A 455 -11.34 3.55 -7.44
N ASP A 456 -12.01 2.49 -6.94
CA ASP A 456 -12.55 2.38 -5.57
C ASP A 456 -11.51 2.73 -4.50
N SER A 457 -10.27 2.24 -4.64
CA SER A 457 -9.20 2.55 -3.68
C SER A 457 -8.83 4.03 -3.60
N LEU A 458 -8.92 4.78 -4.70
CA LEU A 458 -8.63 6.22 -4.71
C LEU A 458 -9.80 7.01 -4.12
N VAL A 459 -11.04 6.51 -4.24
CA VAL A 459 -12.20 7.05 -3.53
C VAL A 459 -12.06 6.79 -2.02
N ALA A 460 -11.74 5.57 -1.60
CA ALA A 460 -11.49 5.24 -0.19
C ALA A 460 -10.38 6.11 0.45
N THR A 461 -9.27 6.34 -0.27
CA THR A 461 -8.19 7.24 0.17
C THR A 461 -8.68 8.68 0.35
N LEU A 462 -9.55 9.17 -0.55
CA LEU A 462 -10.15 10.50 -0.45
C LEU A 462 -11.14 10.61 0.72
N GLU A 463 -11.95 9.57 0.95
CA GLU A 463 -12.89 9.50 2.07
C GLU A 463 -12.16 9.43 3.43
N ARG A 464 -11.12 8.60 3.56
CA ARG A 464 -10.25 8.58 4.75
C ARG A 464 -9.63 9.94 5.01
N ALA A 465 -9.13 10.62 3.98
CA ALA A 465 -8.54 11.95 4.11
C ALA A 465 -9.55 13.01 4.61
N ALA A 466 -10.85 12.80 4.44
CA ALA A 466 -11.92 13.65 4.98
C ALA A 466 -12.34 13.30 6.42
N LEU A 467 -12.04 12.08 6.90
CA LEU A 467 -12.22 11.68 8.31
C LEU A 467 -11.06 12.16 9.20
N LEU A 468 -9.85 12.24 8.63
CA LEU A 468 -8.64 12.64 9.34
C LEU A 468 -8.55 14.18 9.54
N PRO A 469 -7.87 14.66 10.60
CA PRO A 469 -7.60 16.09 10.79
C PRO A 469 -6.93 16.76 9.58
N GLU A 470 -7.29 18.01 9.31
CA GLU A 470 -6.83 18.77 8.13
C GLU A 470 -5.29 18.75 7.99
N GLY A 471 -4.81 18.37 6.80
CA GLY A 471 -3.38 18.31 6.48
C GLY A 471 -2.64 17.07 6.98
N THR A 472 -3.35 16.08 7.57
CA THR A 472 -2.78 14.75 7.90
C THR A 472 -2.22 14.07 6.65
N LEU A 473 -3.05 13.96 5.61
CA LEU A 473 -2.66 13.48 4.28
C LEU A 473 -2.60 14.67 3.31
N SER A 474 -1.52 14.75 2.55
CA SER A 474 -1.33 15.76 1.49
C SER A 474 -1.76 15.13 0.17
N LEU A 475 -3.03 15.29 -0.20
CA LEU A 475 -3.61 14.76 -1.44
C LEU A 475 -4.04 15.90 -2.40
N PRO A 476 -3.92 15.70 -3.72
CA PRO A 476 -4.60 16.57 -4.68
C PRO A 476 -6.12 16.33 -4.69
N ALA A 477 -6.86 17.11 -5.48
CA ALA A 477 -8.23 16.75 -5.83
C ALA A 477 -8.24 15.42 -6.61
N LEU A 478 -9.16 14.54 -6.22
CA LEU A 478 -9.42 13.21 -6.80
C LEU A 478 -10.93 13.09 -7.12
N PRO A 479 -11.32 12.19 -8.03
CA PRO A 479 -12.72 11.83 -8.21
C PRO A 479 -13.27 11.19 -6.92
N ASN A 480 -14.52 11.50 -6.57
CA ASN A 480 -15.16 11.06 -5.33
C ASN A 480 -16.20 9.95 -5.53
N SER A 481 -16.14 9.24 -6.66
CA SER A 481 -16.94 8.03 -6.93
C SER A 481 -16.36 7.26 -8.10
N THR A 482 -16.51 5.94 -8.09
CA THR A 482 -16.15 5.05 -9.20
C THR A 482 -16.95 5.33 -10.47
N THR A 483 -18.16 5.88 -10.35
CA THR A 483 -18.94 6.38 -11.50
C THR A 483 -18.13 7.40 -12.32
N ILE A 484 -17.44 8.35 -11.68
CA ILE A 484 -16.61 9.32 -12.40
C ILE A 484 -15.38 8.64 -13.03
N PHE A 485 -14.72 7.72 -12.30
CA PHE A 485 -13.60 6.96 -12.86
C PHE A 485 -14.00 6.17 -14.12
N ILE A 486 -15.17 5.53 -14.12
CA ILE A 486 -15.66 4.71 -15.24
C ILE A 486 -16.19 5.58 -16.38
N GLU A 487 -17.05 6.57 -16.10
CA GLU A 487 -17.69 7.40 -17.14
C GLU A 487 -16.70 8.35 -17.85
N GLU A 488 -15.66 8.84 -17.15
CA GLU A 488 -14.56 9.58 -17.78
C GLU A 488 -13.41 8.67 -18.27
N GLY A 489 -13.50 7.35 -18.06
CA GLY A 489 -12.52 6.34 -18.49
C GLY A 489 -11.15 6.46 -17.81
N LEU A 490 -11.09 6.98 -16.59
CA LEU A 490 -9.84 7.20 -15.83
C LEU A 490 -9.21 5.89 -15.38
N ASN A 491 -9.99 4.80 -15.30
CA ASN A 491 -9.52 3.45 -15.03
C ASN A 491 -9.07 2.69 -16.29
N THR A 492 -9.30 3.22 -17.50
CA THR A 492 -8.89 2.62 -18.79
C THR A 492 -7.83 3.45 -19.52
N ARG A 493 -7.00 4.17 -18.75
CA ARG A 493 -5.77 4.85 -19.19
C ARG A 493 -4.92 5.31 -18.01
N PRO A 494 -3.61 5.53 -18.20
CA PRO A 494 -2.82 6.39 -17.31
C PRO A 494 -3.50 7.74 -17.12
N THR A 495 -3.62 8.20 -15.88
CA THR A 495 -4.31 9.45 -15.52
C THR A 495 -3.48 10.30 -14.56
N PHE A 496 -3.44 11.61 -14.75
CA PHE A 496 -2.76 12.56 -13.88
C PHE A 496 -3.78 13.30 -12.99
N PHE A 497 -3.60 13.22 -11.68
CA PHE A 497 -4.36 13.99 -10.69
C PHE A 497 -3.50 15.07 -10.04
N GLY A 498 -4.10 16.20 -9.67
CA GLY A 498 -3.37 17.30 -9.04
C GLY A 498 -2.44 18.06 -9.98
N CYS A 499 -2.76 18.15 -11.27
CA CYS A 499 -1.92 18.85 -12.24
C CYS A 499 -1.76 20.34 -11.94
N ASP A 500 -2.74 20.97 -11.29
CA ASP A 500 -2.78 22.41 -11.08
C ASP A 500 -1.71 22.90 -10.10
N VAL A 501 -0.78 23.70 -10.64
CA VAL A 501 0.33 24.30 -9.90
C VAL A 501 0.14 25.80 -9.80
N ILE A 502 0.19 26.31 -8.58
CA ILE A 502 0.34 27.74 -8.31
C ILE A 502 1.85 28.04 -8.24
N PRO A 503 2.45 28.77 -9.23
CA PRO A 503 3.89 29.02 -9.23
C PRO A 503 4.29 30.02 -8.16
N ALA A 504 5.42 29.78 -7.49
CA ALA A 504 5.79 30.46 -6.25
C ALA A 504 6.02 31.99 -6.34
N SER A 505 6.08 32.57 -7.54
CA SER A 505 6.54 33.95 -7.76
C SER A 505 5.81 34.77 -8.84
N LEU A 506 4.74 34.28 -9.49
CA LEU A 506 4.08 35.05 -10.58
C LEU A 506 3.35 36.32 -10.10
N HIS A 507 2.70 36.31 -8.93
CA HIS A 507 1.87 37.43 -8.45
C HIS A 507 2.10 37.83 -6.98
N GLY A 508 3.32 37.66 -6.47
CA GLY A 508 3.73 38.23 -5.17
C GLY A 508 3.03 37.67 -3.92
N LYS A 509 2.25 36.59 -4.04
CA LYS A 509 1.61 35.87 -2.93
C LYS A 509 2.24 34.49 -2.77
N LYS A 510 2.58 34.12 -1.53
CA LYS A 510 3.32 32.90 -1.19
C LYS A 510 2.40 31.71 -0.90
N THR A 511 1.91 31.04 -1.94
CA THR A 511 1.23 29.74 -1.83
C THR A 511 1.58 28.90 -3.05
N PHE A 512 2.44 27.89 -2.86
CA PHE A 512 2.72 26.84 -3.85
C PHE A 512 1.79 25.64 -3.59
N THR A 513 1.53 24.82 -4.60
CA THR A 513 0.76 23.58 -4.43
C THR A 513 1.58 22.54 -3.66
N GLU A 514 1.39 22.46 -2.33
CA GLU A 514 2.11 21.53 -1.45
C GLU A 514 1.70 20.04 -1.57
N THR A 515 0.70 19.73 -2.40
CA THR A 515 0.20 18.35 -2.63
C THR A 515 0.92 17.71 -3.81
N PRO A 516 1.13 16.38 -3.82
CA PRO A 516 1.80 15.69 -4.92
C PRO A 516 0.94 15.73 -6.20
N LEU A 517 1.60 15.55 -7.35
CA LEU A 517 0.95 15.12 -8.58
C LEU A 517 0.88 13.58 -8.54
N ILE A 518 -0.29 12.99 -8.72
CA ILE A 518 -0.44 11.53 -8.79
C ILE A 518 -0.47 11.11 -10.26
N VAL A 519 0.43 10.21 -10.66
CA VAL A 519 0.40 9.47 -11.92
C VAL A 519 -0.23 8.11 -11.62
N TYR A 520 -1.52 7.98 -11.91
CA TYR A 520 -2.27 6.74 -11.75
C TYR A 520 -2.06 5.84 -12.98
N LEU A 521 -1.70 4.59 -12.73
CA LEU A 521 -1.44 3.53 -13.71
C LEU A 521 -2.35 2.33 -13.37
N PRO A 522 -3.54 2.24 -13.97
CA PRO A 522 -4.41 1.08 -13.79
C PRO A 522 -3.92 -0.12 -14.61
N ASN A 523 -4.21 -1.32 -14.14
CA ASN A 523 -4.14 -2.56 -14.90
C ASN A 523 -5.31 -2.63 -15.91
N ASP A 524 -5.25 -1.77 -16.92
CA ASP A 524 -6.14 -1.80 -18.09
C ASP A 524 -5.58 -2.74 -19.14
N ASP A 525 -5.90 -4.04 -19.01
CA ASP A 525 -5.59 -5.04 -20.03
C ASP A 525 -6.86 -5.47 -20.79
N PRO A 526 -7.07 -4.98 -22.03
CA PRO A 526 -8.18 -5.42 -22.88
C PRO A 526 -7.98 -6.82 -23.47
N THR A 527 -6.81 -7.46 -23.28
CA THR A 527 -6.54 -8.85 -23.70
C THR A 527 -6.87 -9.89 -22.61
N GLY A 528 -6.88 -9.46 -21.35
CA GLY A 528 -7.23 -10.30 -20.19
C GLY A 528 -6.09 -11.17 -19.63
N VAL A 529 -4.87 -11.06 -20.17
CA VAL A 529 -3.67 -11.77 -19.71
C VAL A 529 -3.30 -11.39 -18.28
N THR A 530 -3.45 -10.12 -17.89
CA THR A 530 -3.15 -9.66 -16.52
C THR A 530 -4.37 -9.63 -15.60
N ASN A 531 -5.56 -9.98 -16.10
CA ASN A 531 -6.84 -9.88 -15.39
C ASN A 531 -7.19 -11.19 -14.64
N THR A 532 -6.22 -11.75 -13.92
CA THR A 532 -6.38 -13.02 -13.20
C THR A 532 -7.12 -12.85 -11.86
N SER A 533 -7.69 -13.94 -11.33
CA SER A 533 -8.38 -13.89 -10.03
C SER A 533 -7.39 -13.58 -8.89
N THR A 534 -7.82 -12.82 -7.88
CA THR A 534 -7.03 -12.61 -6.65
C THR A 534 -6.77 -13.94 -5.90
N SER A 535 -7.62 -14.95 -6.10
CA SER A 535 -7.43 -16.31 -5.57
C SER A 535 -6.58 -17.22 -6.48
N GLN A 536 -6.16 -16.76 -7.67
CA GLN A 536 -5.18 -17.48 -8.48
C GLN A 536 -3.78 -17.19 -7.92
N LEU A 537 -3.18 -18.21 -7.31
CA LEU A 537 -1.87 -18.14 -6.67
C LEU A 537 -0.77 -18.84 -7.49
N VAL A 538 -1.13 -19.83 -8.31
CA VAL A 538 -0.23 -20.60 -9.19
C VAL A 538 -0.21 -20.01 -10.60
N TYR A 539 0.99 -19.87 -11.18
CA TYR A 539 1.25 -19.36 -12.53
C TYR A 539 2.42 -20.17 -13.13
N PRO A 540 2.22 -20.90 -14.24
CA PRO A 540 3.31 -21.47 -15.01
C PRO A 540 4.26 -20.40 -15.56
N ASP A 541 5.53 -20.75 -15.79
CA ASP A 541 6.54 -19.81 -16.33
C ASP A 541 6.07 -19.06 -17.59
N THR A 542 5.38 -19.76 -18.50
CA THR A 542 4.84 -19.18 -19.74
C THR A 542 3.73 -18.16 -19.50
N GLU A 543 2.93 -18.32 -18.44
CA GLU A 543 1.91 -17.37 -18.03
C GLU A 543 2.56 -16.17 -17.33
N ALA A 544 3.51 -16.40 -16.43
CA ALA A 544 4.27 -15.34 -15.77
C ALA A 544 5.05 -14.45 -16.76
N ILE A 545 5.67 -15.04 -17.79
CA ILE A 545 6.29 -14.30 -18.90
C ILE A 545 5.26 -13.44 -19.64
N SER A 546 4.13 -14.04 -20.05
CA SER A 546 3.08 -13.32 -20.79
C SER A 546 2.48 -12.18 -19.95
N PHE A 547 2.33 -12.38 -18.63
CA PHE A 547 1.90 -11.36 -17.69
C PHE A 547 2.91 -10.21 -17.61
N LEU A 548 4.19 -10.51 -17.38
CA LEU A 548 5.25 -9.50 -17.26
C LEU A 548 5.41 -8.67 -18.55
N ASP A 549 5.35 -9.31 -19.71
CA ASP A 549 5.40 -8.63 -21.01
C ASP A 549 4.21 -7.66 -21.18
N THR A 550 2.98 -8.13 -20.91
CA THR A 550 1.76 -7.30 -21.04
C THR A 550 1.71 -6.18 -20.00
N ALA A 551 1.98 -6.46 -18.72
CA ALA A 551 2.02 -5.45 -17.66
C ALA A 551 3.10 -4.39 -17.90
N SER A 552 4.28 -4.79 -18.41
CA SER A 552 5.30 -3.83 -18.84
C SER A 552 4.81 -2.95 -20.00
N ALA A 553 4.11 -3.55 -20.96
CA ALA A 553 3.59 -2.86 -22.14
C ALA A 553 2.53 -1.81 -21.81
N ILE A 554 1.59 -2.10 -20.89
CA ILE A 554 0.59 -1.13 -20.40
C ILE A 554 1.29 0.16 -19.90
N VAL A 555 2.37 0.01 -19.14
CA VAL A 555 3.09 1.13 -18.52
C VAL A 555 3.99 1.88 -19.50
N TYR A 556 4.72 1.20 -20.40
CA TYR A 556 5.64 1.88 -21.32
C TYR A 556 5.01 2.39 -22.63
N ASN A 557 3.82 1.90 -23.01
CA ASN A 557 3.11 2.39 -24.20
C ASN A 557 2.22 3.61 -23.90
N GLY A 558 1.78 3.77 -22.66
CA GLY A 558 0.77 4.77 -22.31
C GLY A 558 -0.60 4.47 -22.93
N TRP A 559 -1.48 5.45 -22.94
CA TRP A 559 -2.81 5.32 -23.55
C TRP A 559 -2.72 5.21 -25.09
N ASP A 560 -3.40 4.22 -25.68
CA ASP A 560 -3.47 3.97 -27.13
C ASP A 560 -2.12 4.00 -27.87
N ASN A 561 -1.04 3.55 -27.20
CA ASN A 561 0.34 3.60 -27.69
C ASN A 561 0.84 5.02 -28.05
N ASP A 562 0.41 6.06 -27.32
CA ASP A 562 0.82 7.46 -27.53
C ASP A 562 2.34 7.61 -27.62
N ALA A 563 2.83 8.01 -28.79
CA ALA A 563 4.24 8.27 -29.05
C ALA A 563 4.82 9.45 -28.26
N GLU A 564 3.97 10.32 -27.67
CA GLU A 564 4.35 11.38 -26.74
C GLU A 564 4.23 10.97 -25.27
N TRP A 565 3.85 9.73 -24.93
CA TRP A 565 3.67 9.27 -23.54
C TRP A 565 4.90 9.55 -22.66
N SER A 566 6.12 9.26 -23.13
CA SER A 566 7.34 9.55 -22.38
C SER A 566 7.61 11.07 -22.22
N THR A 567 7.21 11.89 -23.18
CA THR A 567 7.17 13.36 -23.03
C THR A 567 6.15 13.76 -21.95
N CYS A 568 4.98 13.11 -21.92
CA CYS A 568 3.89 13.45 -21.02
C CYS A 568 4.12 13.01 -19.57
N LEU A 569 4.69 11.82 -19.36
CA LEU A 569 5.19 11.37 -18.07
C LEU A 569 6.32 12.28 -17.57
N ALA A 570 7.26 12.67 -18.44
CA ALA A 570 8.29 13.65 -18.08
C ALA A 570 7.71 15.03 -17.71
N CYS A 571 6.65 15.48 -18.39
CA CYS A 571 5.93 16.70 -18.05
C CYS A 571 5.24 16.63 -16.69
N ALA A 572 4.62 15.51 -16.33
CA ALA A 572 4.09 15.27 -15.00
C ALA A 572 5.21 15.36 -13.94
N LEU A 573 6.33 14.66 -14.16
CA LEU A 573 7.41 14.59 -13.18
C LEU A 573 8.15 15.92 -12.94
N VAL A 574 8.20 16.84 -13.92
CA VAL A 574 8.80 18.18 -13.71
C VAL A 574 7.83 19.25 -13.20
N GLU A 575 6.52 18.98 -13.13
CA GLU A 575 5.51 20.03 -12.94
C GLU A 575 5.63 20.74 -11.58
N ARG A 576 5.91 19.98 -10.49
CA ARG A 576 6.18 20.56 -9.17
C ARG A 576 7.50 21.34 -9.13
N THR A 577 8.58 20.80 -9.70
CA THR A 577 9.86 21.53 -9.84
C THR A 577 9.69 22.85 -10.59
N ARG A 578 8.93 22.85 -11.69
CA ARG A 578 8.62 24.09 -12.42
C ARG A 578 7.80 25.08 -11.59
N GLY A 579 6.87 24.62 -10.75
CA GLY A 579 6.17 25.47 -9.79
C GLY A 579 7.07 26.08 -8.70
N LYS A 580 7.99 25.29 -8.14
CA LYS A 580 9.02 25.73 -7.17
C LYS A 580 9.96 26.79 -7.79
N GLU A 581 10.33 26.61 -9.06
CA GLU A 581 11.23 27.50 -9.82
C GLU A 581 10.51 28.67 -10.52
N GLY A 582 9.17 28.73 -10.47
CA GLY A 582 8.36 29.82 -11.04
C GLY A 582 8.24 29.81 -12.56
N LEU A 583 8.21 28.63 -13.20
CA LEU A 583 8.30 28.44 -14.64
C LEU A 583 7.02 27.92 -15.32
N ASP A 584 6.58 28.63 -16.35
CA ASP A 584 5.44 28.27 -17.19
C ASP A 584 5.59 26.89 -17.88
N ARG A 585 4.44 26.28 -18.23
CA ARG A 585 4.38 25.03 -18.99
C ARG A 585 4.95 25.22 -20.40
N THR A 586 5.78 24.28 -20.85
CA THR A 586 6.16 24.21 -22.27
C THR A 586 4.95 23.86 -23.12
N ARG A 587 4.99 24.14 -24.44
CA ARG A 587 3.93 23.74 -25.37
C ARG A 587 3.76 22.21 -25.47
N ALA A 588 4.74 21.41 -25.05
CA ALA A 588 4.59 19.96 -24.92
C ALA A 588 3.73 19.62 -23.69
N CYS A 589 4.11 20.11 -22.51
CA CYS A 589 3.33 19.87 -21.29
C CYS A 589 1.91 20.43 -21.35
N GLY A 590 1.71 21.57 -22.02
CA GLY A 590 0.38 22.12 -22.30
C GLY A 590 -0.49 21.31 -23.27
N ARG A 591 0.06 20.29 -23.95
CA ARG A 591 -0.72 19.23 -24.63
C ARG A 591 -0.95 18.05 -23.70
N CYS A 592 0.11 17.54 -23.07
CA CYS A 592 0.05 16.39 -22.18
C CYS A 592 -0.96 16.55 -21.05
N PHE A 593 -1.03 17.73 -20.41
CA PHE A 593 -2.03 18.03 -19.38
C PHE A 593 -3.46 18.22 -19.93
N LYS A 594 -3.69 18.22 -21.25
CA LYS A 594 -5.03 18.15 -21.86
C LYS A 594 -5.45 16.72 -22.23
N THR A 595 -4.49 15.82 -22.44
CA THR A 595 -4.74 14.39 -22.71
C THR A 595 -4.91 13.61 -21.42
N TYR A 596 -3.98 13.80 -20.47
CA TYR A 596 -3.82 12.92 -19.31
C TYR A 596 -4.37 13.48 -18.00
N CYS A 597 -4.64 14.79 -17.89
CA CYS A 597 -5.09 15.37 -16.64
C CYS A 597 -6.60 15.23 -16.42
N TRP A 598 -6.99 14.79 -15.22
CA TRP A 598 -8.37 14.90 -14.76
C TRP A 598 -8.69 16.33 -14.26
N GLY A 599 -9.93 16.77 -14.45
CA GLY A 599 -10.48 17.97 -13.80
C GLY A 599 -10.05 19.35 -14.32
N GLN A 600 -9.18 19.46 -15.34
CA GLN A 600 -8.80 20.78 -15.90
C GLN A 600 -9.99 21.47 -16.59
N SER A 601 -10.40 22.64 -16.09
CA SER A 601 -11.38 23.49 -16.77
C SER A 601 -10.80 24.06 -18.08
N THR A 602 -11.62 24.15 -19.12
CA THR A 602 -11.20 24.51 -20.49
C THR A 602 -11.11 26.02 -20.74
N GLU A 603 -10.69 26.80 -19.74
CA GLU A 603 -10.48 28.24 -19.90
C GLU A 603 -9.21 28.54 -20.71
N GLY A 604 -9.35 29.22 -21.86
CA GLY A 604 -8.23 29.61 -22.73
C GLY A 604 -8.46 29.47 -24.25
N GLY A 605 -9.66 29.04 -24.69
CA GLY A 605 -10.02 28.90 -26.11
C GLY A 605 -10.45 30.21 -26.81
N GLY A 606 -9.71 31.31 -26.63
CA GLY A 606 -10.09 32.63 -27.17
C GLY A 606 -9.93 32.77 -28.69
N ASN A 607 -10.98 32.42 -29.44
CA ASN A 607 -11.23 32.59 -30.88
C ASN A 607 -10.08 33.11 -31.79
N GLY A 608 -9.74 32.27 -32.77
CA GLY A 608 -9.05 32.72 -33.99
C GLY A 608 -9.93 33.59 -34.90
N GLU A 609 -9.26 34.23 -35.86
CA GLU A 609 -9.78 35.25 -36.76
C GLU A 609 -11.02 34.84 -37.58
N THR A 610 -12.05 35.68 -37.60
CA THR A 610 -12.79 35.98 -38.83
C THR A 610 -12.94 37.50 -38.95
N GLY A 611 -12.58 38.07 -40.10
CA GLY A 611 -12.54 39.52 -40.29
C GLY A 611 -13.35 39.97 -41.49
N HIS A 612 -14.11 41.07 -41.35
CA HIS A 612 -14.70 41.82 -42.46
C HIS A 612 -15.13 43.24 -42.04
N GLY A 613 -15.06 44.19 -42.97
CA GLY A 613 -15.98 45.33 -43.09
C GLY A 613 -15.84 46.49 -42.08
N ASP A 614 -15.19 47.57 -42.52
CA ASP A 614 -15.44 48.92 -41.99
C ASP A 614 -16.79 49.46 -42.49
N HIS A 615 -17.53 50.18 -41.65
CA HIS A 615 -18.23 51.46 -41.93
C HIS A 615 -19.37 51.76 -40.92
N GLY A 616 -19.57 53.05 -40.61
CA GLY A 616 -20.89 53.60 -40.26
C GLY A 616 -21.03 54.30 -38.90
N HIS A 617 -21.26 55.61 -38.89
CA HIS A 617 -21.74 56.34 -37.72
C HIS A 617 -23.23 56.07 -37.45
N GLY A 618 -23.63 55.99 -36.18
CA GLY A 618 -25.04 55.91 -35.77
C GLY A 618 -25.27 56.45 -34.35
N HIS A 619 -25.73 57.69 -34.23
CA HIS A 619 -26.08 58.31 -32.94
C HIS A 619 -27.57 58.05 -32.65
N SER A 620 -27.91 57.50 -31.48
CA SER A 620 -29.27 57.61 -30.93
C SER A 620 -29.28 57.42 -29.42
N THR A 621 -30.11 58.20 -28.73
CA THR A 621 -30.26 58.21 -27.27
C THR A 621 -31.68 57.87 -26.87
N THR A 622 -31.85 56.96 -25.91
CA THR A 622 -33.07 56.88 -25.10
C THR A 622 -32.74 56.58 -23.65
N THR A 623 -33.34 57.36 -22.75
CA THR A 623 -33.07 57.33 -21.31
C THR A 623 -34.18 56.62 -20.54
N SER A 624 -33.81 55.86 -19.51
CA SER A 624 -34.66 55.67 -18.33
C SER A 624 -33.80 55.65 -17.05
N LYS A 625 -34.37 56.08 -15.93
CA LYS A 625 -33.71 56.19 -14.62
C LYS A 625 -34.54 55.41 -13.58
N HIS A 626 -33.90 54.82 -12.57
CA HIS A 626 -33.98 55.34 -11.19
C HIS A 626 -33.08 54.57 -10.19
N HIS A 627 -33.04 55.10 -8.96
CA HIS A 627 -32.18 54.79 -7.81
C HIS A 627 -32.27 53.32 -7.34
N SER A 628 -31.24 52.66 -6.78
CA SER A 628 -30.21 53.05 -5.78
C SER A 628 -30.72 53.18 -4.33
N ALA A 629 -30.57 52.14 -3.51
CA ALA A 629 -30.33 52.23 -2.05
C ALA A 629 -29.95 50.87 -1.40
N THR A 630 -28.79 50.82 -0.75
CA THR A 630 -28.45 49.92 0.38
C THR A 630 -28.73 50.67 1.71
N PRO A 631 -28.94 50.01 2.88
CA PRO A 631 -27.85 49.40 3.66
C PRO A 631 -28.23 48.18 4.53
N LYS A 632 -27.37 47.86 5.52
CA LYS A 632 -27.29 46.61 6.32
C LYS A 632 -27.69 46.87 7.82
N PRO A 633 -27.32 46.07 8.86
CA PRO A 633 -28.24 45.26 9.67
C PRO A 633 -28.37 45.68 11.16
N THR A 634 -29.21 44.95 11.94
CA THR A 634 -29.12 44.92 13.42
C THR A 634 -29.55 43.56 14.02
N THR A 635 -29.38 43.37 15.34
CA THR A 635 -29.35 42.08 16.08
C THR A 635 -30.26 42.06 17.34
N THR A 636 -30.16 40.99 18.17
CA THR A 636 -30.68 40.81 19.57
C THR A 636 -32.15 40.33 19.77
N SER A 637 -32.56 39.61 20.84
CA SER A 637 -31.86 38.67 21.77
C SER A 637 -32.79 37.92 22.77
N LYS A 638 -32.41 36.68 23.18
CA LYS A 638 -32.53 35.99 24.51
C LYS A 638 -33.81 36.05 25.40
N SER A 639 -34.31 34.85 25.83
CA SER A 639 -34.51 34.36 27.24
C SER A 639 -35.28 32.99 27.24
N HIS A 640 -34.86 31.90 27.92
CA HIS A 640 -35.14 31.47 29.33
C HIS A 640 -36.64 31.45 29.72
N HIS A 641 -37.23 30.53 30.53
CA HIS A 641 -36.84 29.42 31.45
C HIS A 641 -38.14 28.56 31.72
N SER A 642 -38.25 27.38 32.37
CA SER A 642 -37.37 26.26 32.83
C SER A 642 -38.18 25.10 33.49
N THR A 643 -37.68 23.85 33.44
CA THR A 643 -37.86 22.70 34.41
C THR A 643 -39.23 22.28 35.01
N SER A 644 -39.56 20.97 34.95
CA SER A 644 -39.99 20.16 36.13
C SER A 644 -39.97 18.64 35.85
N THR A 645 -39.96 17.81 36.91
CA THR A 645 -39.81 16.33 36.91
C THR A 645 -40.99 15.62 37.58
N HIS A 646 -41.24 14.33 37.29
CA HIS A 646 -41.83 13.40 38.28
C HIS A 646 -41.54 11.90 37.99
N HIS A 647 -41.47 11.10 39.07
CA HIS A 647 -41.35 9.63 39.04
C HIS A 647 -42.70 8.90 39.05
N THR A 648 -42.75 7.71 38.46
CA THR A 648 -43.41 6.52 39.07
C THR A 648 -42.87 5.19 38.50
N THR A 649 -43.02 4.11 39.26
CA THR A 649 -42.63 2.73 38.93
C THR A 649 -43.84 1.80 38.92
N THR A 650 -43.91 0.78 38.05
CA THR A 650 -43.96 -0.68 38.40
C THR A 650 -44.34 -1.63 37.25
N THR A 651 -43.89 -2.90 37.39
CA THR A 651 -44.51 -4.17 36.93
C THR A 651 -44.65 -4.57 35.45
N LYS A 652 -43.89 -5.64 35.12
CA LYS A 652 -44.15 -6.80 34.22
C LYS A 652 -45.45 -6.82 33.38
N GLY A 653 -45.27 -7.03 32.07
CA GLY A 653 -46.26 -7.66 31.16
C GLY A 653 -45.53 -8.53 30.11
N ARG A 654 -46.12 -9.64 29.69
CA ARG A 654 -45.55 -10.59 28.70
C ARG A 654 -46.53 -10.76 27.53
N SER A 655 -46.14 -10.35 26.33
CA SER A 655 -46.91 -10.57 25.09
C SER A 655 -45.98 -10.74 23.88
N THR A 656 -46.41 -11.56 22.94
CA THR A 656 -45.66 -11.95 21.74
C THR A 656 -45.77 -10.89 20.63
N PRO A 657 -44.72 -10.58 19.85
CA PRO A 657 -44.85 -9.73 18.67
C PRO A 657 -45.55 -10.48 17.52
N THR A 658 -46.54 -9.84 16.90
CA THR A 658 -47.18 -10.36 15.68
C THR A 658 -46.35 -9.98 14.44
N ARG A 659 -46.26 -10.90 13.48
CA ARG A 659 -45.57 -10.75 12.20
C ARG A 659 -46.13 -9.58 11.38
N ILE A 660 -45.27 -8.62 11.03
CA ILE A 660 -45.52 -7.66 9.94
C ILE A 660 -44.48 -7.91 8.85
N THR A 661 -44.91 -8.02 7.60
CA THR A 661 -44.08 -8.38 6.45
C THR A 661 -43.69 -7.14 5.67
N VAL A 662 -42.40 -7.01 5.32
CA VAL A 662 -41.86 -6.01 4.39
C VAL A 662 -41.10 -6.78 3.28
N PRO A 663 -41.14 -6.36 1.99
CA PRO A 663 -40.60 -7.16 0.89
C PRO A 663 -39.08 -7.26 0.88
N ALA A 664 -38.56 -8.35 0.31
CA ALA A 664 -37.12 -8.54 0.07
C ALA A 664 -36.69 -7.87 -1.26
N PRO A 665 -35.41 -7.45 -1.38
CA PRO A 665 -34.83 -7.04 -2.66
C PRO A 665 -34.67 -8.23 -3.63
N HIS A 666 -34.44 -7.93 -4.91
CA HIS A 666 -34.42 -8.92 -5.98
C HIS A 666 -33.22 -9.87 -5.92
N LYS A 667 -33.44 -11.13 -6.31
CA LYS A 667 -32.35 -12.04 -6.69
C LYS A 667 -31.83 -11.70 -8.08
N THR A 668 -30.53 -11.55 -8.24
CA THR A 668 -29.84 -11.80 -9.51
C THR A 668 -29.80 -13.31 -9.79
N HIS A 669 -29.81 -13.68 -11.06
CA HIS A 669 -29.76 -15.09 -11.48
C HIS A 669 -28.31 -15.54 -11.68
N HIS A 670 -27.85 -16.49 -10.87
CA HIS A 670 -26.77 -17.38 -11.31
C HIS A 670 -27.40 -18.43 -12.25
N LEU A 671 -26.81 -18.58 -13.44
CA LEU A 671 -27.14 -19.66 -14.37
C LEU A 671 -26.20 -20.83 -14.13
N VAL A 672 -26.77 -22.04 -14.07
CA VAL A 672 -26.02 -23.29 -14.07
C VAL A 672 -25.73 -23.66 -15.52
N CYS A 673 -24.45 -23.78 -15.87
CA CYS A 673 -24.04 -24.49 -17.08
C CYS A 673 -23.98 -25.98 -16.76
N THR A 674 -24.76 -26.78 -17.48
CA THR A 674 -24.71 -28.24 -17.44
C THR A 674 -23.62 -28.77 -18.36
N GLU A 675 -23.00 -29.88 -17.96
CA GLU A 675 -22.20 -30.73 -18.84
C GLU A 675 -23.10 -31.33 -19.94
N GLU A 676 -22.56 -31.49 -21.15
CA GLU A 676 -23.09 -32.42 -22.16
C GLU A 676 -21.91 -32.95 -23.00
N GLU A 677 -21.98 -34.20 -23.45
CA GLU A 677 -20.84 -35.00 -23.93
C GLU A 677 -20.66 -34.95 -25.47
N ASP A 678 -19.41 -34.83 -25.95
CA ASP A 678 -18.85 -35.54 -27.12
C ASP A 678 -17.31 -35.32 -27.25
#